data_AF-A0A3B8W5M8-F1
#
_entry.id   AF-A0A3B8W5M8-F1
#
_cell.length_a   1.000
_cell.length_b   1.000
_cell.length_c   1.000
_cell.angle_alpha   90.00
_cell.angle_beta   90.00
_cell.angle_gamma   90.00
#
_symmetry.space_group_name_H-M   'P 1'
#
loop_
_entity.id
_entity.type
_entity.pdbx_description
1 polymer ?
#
loop_
_entity_poly.entity_id
_entity_poly.type
_entity_poly.pdbx_seq_one_letter_code
_entity_poly.pdbx_strand_id
1 'polypeptide(L)'
;LDGWAGTQRYAGVWSGDQSGGVWEYIRFHIPTYIGSGLSGQPNITSDMDGIFGGKNPVVNIRDFQWKTWTPMELNMDGWGSNEKYPHALGEPATSINRHYLKLKSELMPYAYSIAEESVDGLPMIRAMFLEYPNDYTYGKSTQYQFLYGPSFLVAPIYQPTRADEKGNDIRNTIYLPEGIWIDYFNGDLYEGNRIINNFDAPIWKLPVFVKNGAIIPMVNPNNNVAEINKGLRIYEIYPYGASSFVEYDDDGLTEQYRQGKSAVTLIESNVDKKNNAVITVHPAKGSFDGFEKNKATEFRINATRKPKKVTAKVDKQSVKLTEVTTEDAFNKGTNVYFYNPSPNLNKFATAGSEFANVEIKKNPQVMVKLAAADITAAPTVVTVEGFEFAPADTHRVKTGTLSAPQQAVVAEENIEAYTLKPTWAKVDNADYYEIEFNNMLYSTIKDNELLFEDLQAETPYTFKVRAVNKDGVSDWTTFNATTKSNPLEFAIKGITAQTSAANQGGQGVNKLFDFDESNTWHTKWSTKAVPFEMIVDLNTINQLDKFHYLPRGERGNGILKKGTVSYSMDRENWTDAGAFDWAADTEEKVFTFKGNPTVRYIKLNVTEAVGDYGSGREMYVFKVPGTESYIPGDINNDRLINRNDLTSYMNYTGLRRGDADFEGYISNGDLNKNDLIDAYDISVVATRCDGGAAKDSIGKVAGTLQISTPKKAYNAGDVVEILVKGTDLQSVNALSFALPYNPQDYEFVTVEPIGIKAMENLTNDRLHTNGTKALYPTFVNVGKKEALEGTADLFVLKLKARRNVKFDLKPIDGYLVDKDLNYVTF
;
A
#
# COMPACT_ATOMS: atom_id res chain seq x y z
N LEU A 1 13.14 -3.77 10.00
CA LEU A 1 11.78 -4.29 10.15
C LEU A 1 11.03 -3.56 11.26
N ASP A 2 11.35 -3.77 12.54
CA ASP A 2 10.50 -3.30 13.64
C ASP A 2 11.04 -2.03 14.33
N GLY A 3 11.12 -0.94 13.57
CA GLY A 3 11.57 0.36 14.08
C GLY A 3 10.49 1.14 14.84
N TRP A 4 10.87 2.28 15.43
CA TRP A 4 9.95 3.27 15.99
C TRP A 4 10.51 4.69 15.78
N ALA A 5 9.77 5.70 16.25
CA ALA A 5 10.25 7.08 16.24
C ALA A 5 11.66 7.19 16.86
N GLY A 6 12.61 7.65 16.06
CA GLY A 6 13.99 7.84 16.46
C GLY A 6 14.98 6.71 16.09
N THR A 7 14.54 5.65 15.41
CA THR A 7 15.44 4.57 14.93
C THR A 7 16.57 5.08 14.03
N GLN A 8 16.32 6.12 13.21
CA GLN A 8 17.28 6.67 12.25
C GLN A 8 18.60 7.15 12.87
N ARG A 9 18.61 7.46 14.17
CA ARG A 9 19.83 7.89 14.87
C ARG A 9 20.83 6.74 15.13
N TYR A 10 20.40 5.50 14.93
CA TYR A 10 21.20 4.30 15.21
C TYR A 10 21.30 3.33 14.03
N ALA A 11 20.24 3.21 13.22
CA ALA A 11 20.16 2.16 12.22
C ALA A 11 19.37 2.60 10.97
N GLY A 12 19.80 2.08 9.82
CA GLY A 12 18.95 1.98 8.64
C GLY A 12 17.89 0.89 8.80
N VAL A 13 16.90 0.91 7.92
CA VAL A 13 15.82 -0.09 7.88
C VAL A 13 15.84 -0.86 6.58
N TRP A 14 15.56 -2.15 6.70
CA TRP A 14 15.23 -3.02 5.58
C TRP A 14 13.75 -3.41 5.65
N SER A 15 13.11 -3.49 4.48
CA SER A 15 11.67 -3.66 4.29
C SER A 15 11.10 -5.03 4.71
N GLY A 16 11.94 -6.03 4.94
CA GLY A 16 11.50 -7.39 5.28
C GLY A 16 11.54 -8.35 4.11
N ASP A 17 11.03 -9.55 4.36
CA ASP A 17 11.02 -10.64 3.40
C ASP A 17 9.84 -10.54 2.43
N GLN A 18 10.11 -10.45 1.13
CA GLN A 18 9.09 -10.59 0.08
C GLN A 18 9.62 -11.39 -1.13
N SER A 19 8.71 -11.79 -2.00
CA SER A 19 9.04 -12.52 -3.23
C SER A 19 9.36 -11.58 -4.38
N GLY A 20 10.54 -11.74 -4.99
CA GLY A 20 10.89 -11.07 -6.25
C GLY A 20 10.62 -11.94 -7.47
N GLY A 21 11.16 -11.54 -8.63
CA GLY A 21 10.79 -12.07 -9.94
C GLY A 21 9.39 -11.63 -10.44
N VAL A 22 8.72 -10.74 -9.71
CA VAL A 22 7.38 -10.21 -10.01
C VAL A 22 7.40 -8.68 -10.00
N TRP A 23 6.62 -8.06 -10.89
CA TRP A 23 6.55 -6.60 -11.04
C TRP A 23 6.07 -5.88 -9.78
N GLU A 24 5.16 -6.53 -9.03
CA GLU A 24 4.68 -6.01 -7.75
C GLU A 24 5.84 -5.66 -6.81
N TYR A 25 6.90 -6.48 -6.79
CA TYR A 25 8.08 -6.24 -5.95
C TYR A 25 8.67 -4.86 -6.18
N ILE A 26 8.80 -4.43 -7.44
CA ILE A 26 9.27 -3.09 -7.77
C ILE A 26 8.19 -2.06 -7.43
N ARG A 27 6.94 -2.29 -7.86
CA ARG A 27 5.83 -1.33 -7.73
C ARG A 27 5.60 -0.88 -6.29
N PHE A 28 5.53 -1.80 -5.33
CA PHE A 28 5.28 -1.42 -3.93
C PHE A 28 6.52 -0.83 -3.23
N HIS A 29 7.74 -1.20 -3.67
CA HIS A 29 8.96 -0.70 -3.04
C HIS A 29 9.22 0.78 -3.30
N ILE A 30 8.87 1.31 -4.47
CA ILE A 30 9.10 2.73 -4.78
C ILE A 30 8.41 3.66 -3.76
N PRO A 31 7.08 3.57 -3.53
CA PRO A 31 6.42 4.37 -2.50
C PRO A 31 6.86 3.99 -1.07
N THR A 32 7.33 2.76 -0.83
CA THR A 32 7.90 2.37 0.47
C THR A 32 9.18 3.16 0.78
N TYR A 33 10.08 3.30 -0.20
CA TYR A 33 11.31 4.08 -0.06
C TYR A 33 11.02 5.57 0.11
N ILE A 34 10.08 6.11 -0.66
CA ILE A 34 9.62 7.50 -0.53
C ILE A 34 9.02 7.74 0.87
N GLY A 35 8.14 6.85 1.32
CA GLY A 35 7.50 6.92 2.64
C GLY A 35 8.50 6.83 3.81
N SER A 36 9.58 6.05 3.67
CA SER A 36 10.65 6.00 4.66
C SER A 36 11.37 7.34 4.80
N GLY A 37 11.73 7.98 3.69
CA GLY A 37 12.31 9.32 3.70
C GLY A 37 11.40 10.34 4.38
N LEU A 38 10.11 10.33 4.05
CA LEU A 38 9.09 11.18 4.67
C LEU A 38 8.89 10.92 6.18
N SER A 39 9.17 9.70 6.63
CA SER A 39 9.10 9.31 8.04
C SER A 39 10.38 9.64 8.83
N GLY A 40 11.30 10.40 8.23
CA GLY A 40 12.58 10.75 8.86
C GLY A 40 13.56 9.59 8.94
N GLN A 41 13.42 8.58 8.07
CA GLN A 41 14.34 7.45 7.94
C GLN A 41 14.98 7.45 6.54
N PRO A 42 16.10 8.16 6.34
CA PRO A 42 16.75 8.28 5.04
C PRO A 42 17.54 7.03 4.65
N ASN A 43 17.94 6.19 5.61
CA ASN A 43 18.75 4.99 5.38
C ASN A 43 17.85 3.76 5.23
N ILE A 44 17.26 3.58 4.04
CA ILE A 44 16.40 2.43 3.71
C ILE A 44 17.02 1.51 2.65
N THR A 45 16.69 0.23 2.73
CA THR A 45 16.97 -0.79 1.71
C THR A 45 15.85 -1.83 1.61
N SER A 46 15.89 -2.62 0.54
CA SER A 46 15.21 -3.90 0.37
C SER A 46 16.15 -4.89 -0.31
N ASP A 47 15.71 -6.13 -0.47
CA ASP A 47 16.52 -7.18 -1.11
C ASP A 47 16.62 -6.94 -2.61
N MET A 48 17.74 -7.28 -3.23
CA MET A 48 17.85 -7.28 -4.69
C MET A 48 17.05 -8.45 -5.26
N ASP A 49 15.99 -8.16 -6.01
CA ASP A 49 15.06 -9.13 -6.58
C ASP A 49 14.41 -10.09 -5.54
N GLY A 50 14.18 -9.59 -4.32
CA GLY A 50 13.50 -10.30 -3.22
C GLY A 50 14.28 -11.48 -2.63
N ILE A 51 14.08 -11.78 -1.35
CA ILE A 51 14.66 -12.99 -0.72
C ILE A 51 14.07 -14.28 -1.31
N PHE A 52 12.76 -14.31 -1.56
CA PHE A 52 12.05 -15.43 -2.19
C PHE A 52 11.84 -15.18 -3.70
N GLY A 53 11.42 -16.20 -4.45
CA GLY A 53 11.13 -16.03 -5.87
C GLY A 53 12.37 -15.75 -6.73
N GLY A 54 12.19 -15.12 -7.89
CA GLY A 54 13.25 -14.87 -8.88
C GLY A 54 12.95 -15.49 -10.25
N LYS A 55 14.00 -15.84 -11.02
CA LYS A 55 13.97 -16.41 -12.37
C LYS A 55 13.33 -15.55 -13.46
N ASN A 56 13.15 -14.25 -13.20
CA ASN A 56 12.68 -13.29 -14.19
C ASN A 56 13.78 -12.27 -14.48
N PRO A 57 14.57 -12.46 -15.57
CA PRO A 57 15.68 -11.56 -15.89
C PRO A 57 15.27 -10.11 -16.08
N VAL A 58 14.07 -9.86 -16.62
CA VAL A 58 13.58 -8.49 -16.85
C VAL A 58 13.34 -7.77 -15.54
N VAL A 59 12.60 -8.39 -14.61
CA VAL A 59 12.34 -7.80 -13.28
C VAL A 59 13.65 -7.63 -12.50
N ASN A 60 14.55 -8.61 -12.55
CA ASN A 60 15.86 -8.51 -11.92
C ASN A 60 16.66 -7.29 -12.43
N ILE A 61 16.76 -7.14 -13.76
CA ILE A 61 17.41 -5.98 -14.39
C ILE A 61 16.75 -4.67 -13.92
N ARG A 62 15.42 -4.58 -14.01
CA ARG A 62 14.70 -3.35 -13.62
C ARG A 62 14.92 -3.00 -12.14
N ASP A 63 15.02 -3.99 -11.27
CA ASP A 63 15.28 -3.77 -9.84
C ASP A 63 16.69 -3.22 -9.57
N PHE A 64 17.73 -3.79 -10.20
CA PHE A 64 19.09 -3.24 -10.13
C PHE A 64 19.18 -1.82 -10.68
N GLN A 65 18.45 -1.54 -11.77
CA GLN A 65 18.46 -0.24 -12.41
C GLN A 65 18.01 0.88 -11.47
N TRP A 66 16.85 0.74 -10.83
CA TRP A 66 16.32 1.82 -10.01
C TRP A 66 17.01 1.91 -8.64
N LYS A 67 17.45 0.77 -8.08
CA LYS A 67 18.14 0.75 -6.79
C LYS A 67 19.55 1.35 -6.83
N THR A 68 20.15 1.52 -8.02
CA THR A 68 21.32 2.39 -8.23
C THR A 68 21.13 3.77 -7.60
N TRP A 69 19.90 4.28 -7.61
CA TRP A 69 19.52 5.60 -7.10
C TRP A 69 18.90 5.52 -5.71
N THR A 70 19.39 4.60 -4.88
CA THR A 70 18.93 4.40 -3.50
C THR A 70 20.12 4.21 -2.55
N PRO A 71 19.96 4.47 -1.23
CA PRO A 71 21.07 4.46 -0.28
C PRO A 71 21.84 3.14 -0.21
N MET A 72 21.14 2.02 -0.21
CA MET A 72 21.70 0.71 0.11
C MET A 72 21.04 -0.39 -0.74
N GLU A 73 21.77 -1.49 -0.97
CA GLU A 73 21.33 -2.65 -1.73
C GLU A 73 21.78 -3.93 -1.00
N LEU A 74 20.85 -4.86 -0.75
CA LEU A 74 21.14 -6.12 -0.07
C LEU A 74 20.88 -7.30 -1.00
N ASN A 75 21.93 -8.04 -1.36
CA ASN A 75 21.79 -9.32 -2.05
C ASN A 75 21.50 -10.41 -1.00
N MET A 76 20.23 -10.59 -0.66
CA MET A 76 19.79 -11.51 0.41
C MET A 76 19.58 -12.93 -0.12
N ASP A 77 20.64 -13.74 -0.09
CA ASP A 77 20.69 -15.07 -0.72
C ASP A 77 20.26 -16.22 0.22
N GLY A 78 20.00 -17.38 -0.38
CA GLY A 78 19.80 -18.66 0.34
C GLY A 78 18.37 -19.23 0.31
N TRP A 79 17.39 -18.43 -0.13
CA TRP A 79 15.96 -18.81 -0.11
C TRP A 79 15.23 -18.56 -1.44
N GLY A 80 15.94 -18.05 -2.44
CA GLY A 80 15.39 -17.71 -3.75
C GLY A 80 15.18 -18.92 -4.66
N SER A 81 14.42 -18.71 -5.74
CA SER A 81 14.32 -19.67 -6.85
C SER A 81 15.62 -19.80 -7.66
N ASN A 82 16.52 -18.81 -7.51
CA ASN A 82 17.90 -18.77 -7.99
C ASN A 82 18.74 -18.01 -6.96
N GLU A 83 20.06 -18.10 -7.08
CA GLU A 83 21.01 -17.33 -6.28
C GLU A 83 20.79 -15.83 -6.47
N LYS A 84 20.91 -15.05 -5.40
CA LYS A 84 20.64 -13.60 -5.41
C LYS A 84 21.87 -12.76 -5.73
N TYR A 85 22.67 -13.20 -6.70
CA TYR A 85 23.83 -12.45 -7.19
C TYR A 85 23.48 -11.62 -8.44
N PRO A 86 24.14 -10.46 -8.67
CA PRO A 86 23.87 -9.60 -9.83
C PRO A 86 24.13 -10.26 -11.19
N HIS A 87 24.83 -11.40 -11.23
CA HIS A 87 25.14 -12.15 -12.45
C HIS A 87 24.39 -13.49 -12.55
N ALA A 88 23.50 -13.81 -11.59
CA ALA A 88 22.89 -15.13 -11.47
C ALA A 88 22.00 -15.51 -12.68
N LEU A 89 21.43 -14.52 -13.37
CA LEU A 89 20.53 -14.74 -14.50
C LEU A 89 21.20 -14.64 -15.89
N GLY A 90 22.54 -14.67 -15.95
CA GLY A 90 23.27 -14.69 -17.21
C GLY A 90 23.23 -13.37 -17.99
N GLU A 91 23.47 -13.40 -19.29
CA GLU A 91 23.41 -12.22 -20.17
C GLU A 91 22.01 -12.04 -20.77
N PRO A 92 21.55 -10.79 -20.99
CA PRO A 92 22.27 -9.53 -20.81
C PRO A 92 22.23 -8.97 -19.37
N ALA A 93 21.54 -9.65 -18.44
CA ALA A 93 21.34 -9.16 -17.07
C ALA A 93 22.66 -8.85 -16.35
N THR A 94 23.65 -9.74 -16.45
CA THR A 94 24.98 -9.57 -15.86
C THR A 94 25.66 -8.28 -16.30
N SER A 95 25.69 -8.01 -17.60
CA SER A 95 26.32 -6.80 -18.14
C SER A 95 25.58 -5.53 -17.72
N ILE A 96 24.25 -5.55 -17.77
CA ILE A 96 23.42 -4.40 -17.41
C ILE A 96 23.53 -4.13 -15.89
N ASN A 97 23.34 -5.15 -15.05
CA ASN A 97 23.45 -5.02 -13.60
C ASN A 97 24.83 -4.49 -13.19
N ARG A 98 25.91 -4.99 -13.81
CA ARG A 98 27.28 -4.48 -13.59
C ARG A 98 27.40 -3.00 -13.99
N HIS A 99 26.84 -2.61 -15.12
CA HIS A 99 26.86 -1.20 -15.56
C HIS A 99 26.22 -0.27 -14.53
N TYR A 100 25.04 -0.62 -14.02
CA TYR A 100 24.32 0.16 -13.02
C TYR A 100 25.01 0.17 -11.64
N LEU A 101 25.58 -0.95 -11.21
CA LEU A 101 26.41 -1.01 -9.99
C LEU A 101 27.68 -0.15 -10.10
N LYS A 102 28.30 -0.09 -11.28
CA LYS A 102 29.43 0.80 -11.54
C LYS A 102 29.03 2.27 -11.56
N LEU A 103 27.89 2.59 -12.16
CA LEU A 103 27.34 3.94 -12.09
C LEU A 103 27.10 4.37 -10.63
N LYS A 104 26.53 3.49 -9.79
CA LYS A 104 26.37 3.74 -8.36
C LYS A 104 27.71 4.07 -7.69
N SER A 105 28.76 3.29 -7.97
CA SER A 105 30.07 3.52 -7.35
C SER A 105 30.74 4.80 -7.82
N GLU A 106 30.62 5.15 -9.10
CA GLU A 106 31.08 6.43 -9.64
C GLU A 106 30.38 7.65 -9.01
N LEU A 107 29.11 7.50 -8.61
CA LEU A 107 28.30 8.57 -7.98
C LEU A 107 28.50 8.71 -6.47
N MET A 108 29.43 7.97 -5.85
CA MET A 108 29.59 7.99 -4.39
C MET A 108 29.76 9.38 -3.78
N PRO A 109 30.57 10.32 -4.32
CA PRO A 109 30.67 11.65 -3.72
C PRO A 109 29.35 12.43 -3.74
N TYR A 110 28.58 12.35 -4.84
CA TYR A 110 27.23 12.94 -4.89
C TYR A 110 26.31 12.29 -3.84
N ALA A 111 26.25 10.96 -3.83
CA ALA A 111 25.42 10.19 -2.89
C ALA A 111 25.78 10.48 -1.44
N TYR A 112 27.07 10.58 -1.11
CA TYR A 112 27.55 10.84 0.24
C TYR A 112 27.28 12.27 0.69
N SER A 113 27.32 13.22 -0.25
CA SER A 113 26.95 14.61 0.03
C SER A 113 25.47 14.78 0.37
N ILE A 114 24.58 14.08 -0.35
CA ILE A 114 23.14 14.11 -0.03
C ILE A 114 22.79 13.19 1.15
N ALA A 115 23.64 12.22 1.48
CA ALA A 115 23.53 11.46 2.73
C ALA A 115 23.84 12.35 3.93
N GLU A 116 24.87 13.18 3.85
CA GLU A 116 25.16 14.19 4.88
C GLU A 116 24.01 15.19 5.02
N GLU A 117 23.45 15.70 3.91
CA GLU A 117 22.25 16.57 3.96
C GLU A 117 21.08 15.90 4.69
N SER A 118 20.96 14.57 4.62
CA SER A 118 19.89 13.83 5.29
C SER A 118 20.08 13.65 6.80
N VAL A 119 21.24 14.02 7.36
CA VAL A 119 21.51 13.95 8.80
C VAL A 119 20.64 14.95 9.57
N ASP A 120 20.43 16.15 9.02
CA ASP A 120 19.62 17.21 9.62
C ASP A 120 18.64 17.91 8.65
N GLY A 121 18.48 17.39 7.43
CA GLY A 121 17.69 18.00 6.37
C GLY A 121 16.87 16.99 5.55
N LEU A 122 16.85 17.19 4.24
CA LEU A 122 16.04 16.40 3.33
C LEU A 122 16.59 14.98 3.15
N PRO A 123 15.74 13.95 3.03
CA PRO A 123 16.20 12.60 2.75
C PRO A 123 16.88 12.51 1.38
N MET A 124 17.70 11.47 1.18
CA MET A 124 18.33 11.19 -0.11
C MET A 124 17.28 10.90 -1.19
N ILE A 125 16.24 10.13 -0.86
CA ILE A 125 15.09 9.86 -1.72
C ILE A 125 13.96 10.80 -1.31
N ARG A 126 13.60 11.72 -2.20
CA ARG A 126 12.64 12.79 -1.92
C ARG A 126 11.35 12.56 -2.68
N ALA A 127 10.22 12.60 -1.97
CA ALA A 127 8.92 12.75 -2.61
C ALA A 127 8.90 14.05 -3.42
N MET A 128 8.21 14.06 -4.56
CA MET A 128 8.21 15.20 -5.47
C MET A 128 7.78 16.51 -4.79
N PHE A 129 6.80 16.44 -3.89
CA PHE A 129 6.27 17.61 -3.17
C PHE A 129 7.23 18.22 -2.14
N LEU A 130 8.33 17.55 -1.76
CA LEU A 130 9.33 18.14 -0.88
C LEU A 130 10.08 19.30 -1.55
N GLU A 131 10.20 19.25 -2.89
CA GLU A 131 10.91 20.25 -3.69
C GLU A 131 9.95 21.04 -4.59
N TYR A 132 8.88 20.40 -5.09
CA TYR A 132 7.95 20.98 -6.05
C TYR A 132 6.49 20.80 -5.61
N PRO A 133 6.05 21.45 -4.52
CA PRO A 133 4.70 21.30 -3.99
C PRO A 133 3.63 21.88 -4.94
N ASN A 134 2.69 21.03 -5.34
CA ASN A 134 1.46 21.39 -6.06
C ASN A 134 0.42 20.27 -5.94
N ASP A 135 -0.82 20.54 -6.34
CA ASP A 135 -1.96 19.61 -6.25
C ASP A 135 -1.67 18.23 -6.85
N TYR A 136 -0.91 18.16 -7.96
CA TYR A 136 -0.54 16.90 -8.59
C TYR A 136 0.44 16.09 -7.74
N THR A 137 1.44 16.76 -7.15
CA THR A 137 2.45 16.11 -6.30
C THR A 137 1.97 15.77 -4.89
N TYR A 138 0.92 16.44 -4.38
CA TYR A 138 0.31 16.08 -3.10
C TYR A 138 -0.54 14.81 -3.16
N GLY A 139 -1.01 14.44 -4.36
CA GLY A 139 -1.75 13.22 -4.61
C GLY A 139 -0.87 11.98 -4.78
N LYS A 140 -1.50 10.87 -5.19
CA LYS A 140 -0.80 9.61 -5.49
C LYS A 140 -0.15 9.59 -6.88
N SER A 141 -0.35 10.63 -7.69
CA SER A 141 0.07 10.65 -9.10
C SER A 141 1.58 10.54 -9.30
N THR A 142 2.40 10.87 -8.29
CA THR A 142 3.86 10.73 -8.34
C THR A 142 4.40 9.60 -7.45
N GLN A 143 3.57 8.64 -7.05
CA GLN A 143 3.97 7.55 -6.13
C GLN A 143 5.06 6.60 -6.70
N TYR A 144 5.26 6.61 -8.02
CA TYR A 144 6.23 5.75 -8.73
C TYR A 144 7.39 6.53 -9.36
N GLN A 145 7.75 7.67 -8.78
CA GLN A 145 8.93 8.44 -9.12
C GLN A 145 9.42 9.23 -7.90
N PHE A 146 10.69 9.61 -7.89
CA PHE A 146 11.28 10.39 -6.80
C PHE A 146 12.44 11.24 -7.30
N LEU A 147 12.86 12.19 -6.48
CA LEU A 147 14.15 12.86 -6.68
C LEU A 147 15.22 12.16 -5.84
N TYR A 148 16.38 11.89 -6.45
CA TYR A 148 17.57 11.40 -5.75
C TYR A 148 18.51 12.57 -5.50
N GLY A 149 18.44 13.13 -4.30
CA GLY A 149 18.99 14.44 -4.00
C GLY A 149 18.34 15.55 -4.85
N PRO A 150 19.02 16.69 -5.03
CA PRO A 150 18.47 17.82 -5.77
C PRO A 150 18.59 17.71 -7.31
N SER A 151 19.42 16.79 -7.82
CA SER A 151 19.85 16.83 -9.23
C SER A 151 19.21 15.79 -10.14
N PHE A 152 18.72 14.67 -9.60
CA PHE A 152 18.20 13.56 -10.41
C PHE A 152 16.74 13.29 -10.12
N LEU A 153 15.93 13.12 -11.17
CA LEU A 153 14.59 12.56 -11.11
C LEU A 153 14.64 11.14 -11.66
N VAL A 154 14.15 10.19 -10.88
CA VAL A 154 14.17 8.76 -11.19
C VAL A 154 12.74 8.27 -11.30
N ALA A 155 12.39 7.68 -12.45
CA ALA A 155 11.05 7.13 -12.70
C ALA A 155 11.16 5.63 -13.08
N PRO A 156 11.15 4.73 -12.08
CA PRO A 156 11.31 3.30 -12.28
C PRO A 156 10.28 2.68 -13.23
N ILE A 157 10.68 1.62 -13.93
CA ILE A 157 9.77 0.71 -14.63
C ILE A 157 9.23 -0.28 -13.59
N TYR A 158 7.94 -0.20 -13.28
CA TYR A 158 7.32 -0.94 -12.20
C TYR A 158 6.24 -1.94 -12.64
N GLN A 159 5.89 -1.91 -13.92
CA GLN A 159 4.93 -2.83 -14.53
C GLN A 159 5.20 -2.91 -16.04
N PRO A 160 4.81 -4.01 -16.71
CA PRO A 160 4.90 -4.08 -18.15
C PRO A 160 3.83 -3.15 -18.74
N THR A 161 4.22 -2.21 -19.60
CA THR A 161 3.26 -1.30 -20.25
C THR A 161 3.03 -1.71 -21.70
N ARG A 162 4.12 -1.86 -22.45
CA ARG A 162 4.20 -2.39 -23.81
C ARG A 162 5.49 -3.18 -23.96
N ALA A 163 5.72 -4.08 -23.01
CA ALA A 163 6.93 -4.88 -22.95
C ALA A 163 6.98 -5.91 -24.10
N ASP A 164 8.10 -5.97 -24.81
CA ASP A 164 8.40 -7.05 -25.75
C ASP A 164 9.08 -8.24 -25.07
N GLU A 165 9.31 -9.33 -25.80
CA GLU A 165 9.97 -10.54 -25.29
C GLU A 165 11.42 -10.31 -24.82
N LYS A 166 12.06 -9.22 -25.27
CA LYS A 166 13.41 -8.82 -24.86
C LYS A 166 13.41 -7.88 -23.65
N GLY A 167 12.24 -7.53 -23.12
CA GLY A 167 12.06 -6.62 -21.99
C GLY A 167 12.22 -5.14 -22.35
N ASN A 168 12.22 -4.79 -23.64
CA ASN A 168 12.08 -3.40 -24.06
C ASN A 168 10.65 -2.95 -23.79
N ASP A 169 10.48 -1.77 -23.22
CA ASP A 169 9.19 -1.27 -22.79
C ASP A 169 9.07 0.23 -23.08
N ILE A 170 7.91 0.79 -22.74
CA ILE A 170 7.70 2.22 -22.59
C ILE A 170 7.36 2.55 -21.13
N ARG A 171 7.59 3.80 -20.75
CA ARG A 171 7.08 4.37 -19.50
C ARG A 171 6.16 5.54 -19.82
N ASN A 172 4.90 5.43 -19.40
CA ASN A 172 3.96 6.56 -19.42
C ASN A 172 4.06 7.35 -18.12
N THR A 173 3.29 8.42 -17.93
CA THR A 173 3.07 9.08 -16.63
C THR A 173 4.32 9.48 -15.83
N ILE A 174 5.35 10.03 -16.49
CA ILE A 174 6.52 10.61 -15.82
C ILE A 174 6.31 12.12 -15.64
N TYR A 175 6.04 12.57 -14.42
CA TYR A 175 5.93 14.00 -14.12
C TYR A 175 7.31 14.66 -14.06
N LEU A 176 7.55 15.65 -14.91
CA LEU A 176 8.72 16.53 -14.83
C LEU A 176 8.27 17.88 -14.25
N PRO A 177 8.80 18.27 -13.07
CA PRO A 177 8.47 19.57 -12.47
C PRO A 177 9.14 20.72 -13.24
N GLU A 178 8.86 21.96 -12.85
CA GLU A 178 9.42 23.17 -13.46
C GLU A 178 10.95 23.06 -13.68
N GLY A 179 11.38 23.52 -14.86
CA GLY A 179 12.78 23.57 -15.26
C GLY A 179 13.01 22.90 -16.60
N ILE A 180 14.27 22.61 -16.88
CA ILE A 180 14.70 21.85 -18.04
C ILE A 180 15.36 20.57 -17.51
N TRP A 181 14.91 19.44 -18.03
CA TRP A 181 15.36 18.11 -17.63
C TRP A 181 16.05 17.46 -18.82
N ILE A 182 17.15 16.77 -18.56
CA ILE A 182 17.97 16.11 -19.57
C ILE A 182 17.94 14.63 -19.27
N ASP A 183 17.60 13.79 -20.22
CA ASP A 183 17.79 12.35 -20.06
C ASP A 183 19.28 12.05 -19.85
N TYR A 184 19.60 11.44 -18.71
CA TYR A 184 20.98 11.23 -18.29
C TYR A 184 21.79 10.35 -19.25
N PHE A 185 21.13 9.43 -19.95
CA PHE A 185 21.79 8.41 -20.77
C PHE A 185 21.96 8.85 -22.22
N ASN A 186 21.02 9.57 -22.81
CA ASN A 186 21.09 9.96 -24.23
C ASN A 186 21.18 11.48 -24.47
N GLY A 187 20.89 12.30 -23.46
CA GLY A 187 20.97 13.76 -23.56
C GLY A 187 19.75 14.47 -24.16
N ASP A 188 18.65 13.75 -24.42
CA ASP A 188 17.42 14.37 -24.91
C ASP A 188 16.91 15.40 -23.89
N LEU A 189 16.42 16.53 -24.40
CA LEU A 189 15.91 17.65 -23.60
C LEU A 189 14.40 17.57 -23.44
N TYR A 190 13.95 17.75 -22.21
CA TYR A 190 12.55 17.82 -21.84
C TYR A 190 12.25 19.10 -21.07
N GLU A 191 11.23 19.82 -21.52
CA GLU A 191 10.66 20.92 -20.75
C GLU A 191 9.87 20.38 -19.55
N GLY A 192 9.97 21.05 -18.42
CA GLY A 192 9.22 20.74 -17.20
C GLY A 192 7.74 21.13 -17.24
N ASN A 193 7.10 21.07 -16.07
CA ASN A 193 5.67 21.32 -15.85
C ASN A 193 4.75 20.49 -16.75
N ARG A 194 5.11 19.23 -16.97
CA ARG A 194 4.36 18.29 -17.83
C ARG A 194 4.58 16.84 -17.43
N ILE A 195 3.73 15.99 -17.98
CA ILE A 195 3.81 14.54 -17.82
C ILE A 195 4.26 13.94 -19.13
N ILE A 196 5.43 13.31 -19.15
CA ILE A 196 5.99 12.62 -20.32
C ILE A 196 5.36 11.23 -20.42
N ASN A 197 4.89 10.90 -21.63
CA ASN A 197 4.36 9.60 -21.98
C ASN A 197 5.16 8.98 -23.12
N ASN A 198 4.96 7.69 -23.37
CA ASN A 198 5.67 6.92 -24.39
C ASN A 198 7.20 7.11 -24.34
N PHE A 199 7.76 7.24 -23.13
CA PHE A 199 9.20 7.31 -22.94
C PHE A 199 9.81 5.95 -23.27
N ASP A 200 10.75 5.92 -24.20
CA ASP A 200 11.38 4.67 -24.64
C ASP A 200 12.30 4.12 -23.55
N ALA A 201 11.96 2.94 -23.03
CA ALA A 201 12.68 2.25 -21.98
C ALA A 201 13.16 0.88 -22.49
N PRO A 202 14.14 0.82 -23.42
CA PRO A 202 14.77 -0.45 -23.78
C PRO A 202 15.32 -1.14 -22.53
N ILE A 203 15.53 -2.47 -22.57
CA ILE A 203 15.84 -3.25 -21.36
C ILE A 203 17.05 -2.72 -20.56
N TRP A 204 18.00 -2.06 -21.22
CA TRP A 204 19.20 -1.48 -20.59
C TRP A 204 19.00 -0.08 -19.99
N LYS A 205 17.90 0.62 -20.30
CA LYS A 205 17.70 2.02 -19.97
C LYS A 205 16.59 2.20 -18.94
N LEU A 206 16.93 2.87 -17.84
CA LEU A 206 15.99 3.41 -16.87
C LEU A 206 15.68 4.89 -17.20
N PRO A 207 14.43 5.36 -17.06
CA PRO A 207 14.13 6.78 -17.11
C PRO A 207 14.76 7.53 -15.92
N VAL A 208 15.86 8.24 -16.21
CA VAL A 208 16.58 9.10 -15.27
C VAL A 208 16.81 10.44 -15.93
N PHE A 209 16.38 11.50 -15.27
CA PHE A 209 16.52 12.86 -15.76
C PHE A 209 17.42 13.65 -14.82
N VAL A 210 18.43 14.31 -15.37
CA VAL A 210 19.26 15.25 -14.64
C VAL A 210 18.76 16.68 -14.87
N LYS A 211 18.64 17.44 -13.79
CA LYS A 211 18.22 18.84 -13.84
C LYS A 211 19.28 19.65 -14.59
N ASN A 212 18.87 20.46 -15.56
CA ASN A 212 19.80 21.38 -16.23
C ASN A 212 20.32 22.40 -15.22
N GLY A 213 21.64 22.54 -15.12
CA GLY A 213 22.31 23.26 -14.03
C GLY A 213 23.00 22.34 -13.01
N ALA A 214 22.78 21.03 -13.05
CA ALA A 214 23.35 20.11 -12.06
C ALA A 214 24.88 20.07 -12.10
N ILE A 215 25.47 19.92 -10.91
CA ILE A 215 26.88 19.63 -10.68
C ILE A 215 26.92 18.31 -9.90
N ILE A 216 27.56 17.29 -10.46
CA ILE A 216 27.58 15.93 -9.94
C ILE A 216 29.02 15.55 -9.59
N PRO A 217 29.40 15.55 -8.30
CA PRO A 217 30.68 15.00 -7.85
C PRO A 217 30.75 13.48 -8.11
N MET A 218 31.88 13.02 -8.65
CA MET A 218 32.11 11.63 -9.07
C MET A 218 33.51 11.12 -8.69
N VAL A 219 33.68 9.81 -8.72
CA VAL A 219 34.96 9.09 -8.60
C VAL A 219 35.19 8.14 -9.79
N ASN A 220 36.38 7.54 -9.85
CA ASN A 220 36.63 6.44 -10.79
C ASN A 220 35.74 5.24 -10.47
N PRO A 221 35.34 4.44 -11.49
CA PRO A 221 34.57 3.22 -11.24
C PRO A 221 35.36 2.28 -10.33
N ASN A 222 34.70 1.78 -9.29
CA ASN A 222 35.28 0.99 -8.22
C ASN A 222 34.32 -0.15 -7.79
N ASN A 223 34.83 -1.18 -7.12
CA ASN A 223 34.03 -2.24 -6.49
C ASN A 223 33.76 -1.98 -5.00
N ASN A 224 34.62 -1.19 -4.37
CA ASN A 224 34.52 -0.80 -2.96
C ASN A 224 35.27 0.52 -2.74
N VAL A 225 35.10 1.14 -1.57
CA VAL A 225 35.65 2.47 -1.27
C VAL A 225 37.18 2.52 -1.24
N ALA A 226 37.87 1.40 -1.01
CA ALA A 226 39.34 1.35 -0.99
C ALA A 226 39.96 1.45 -2.41
N GLU A 227 39.19 1.17 -3.46
CA GLU A 227 39.60 1.33 -4.86
C GLU A 227 39.36 2.76 -5.40
N ILE A 228 38.81 3.67 -4.58
CA ILE A 228 38.67 5.09 -4.94
C ILE A 228 40.05 5.74 -4.99
N ASN A 229 40.37 6.41 -6.09
CA ASN A 229 41.59 7.19 -6.22
C ASN A 229 41.48 8.51 -5.44
N LYS A 230 41.98 8.52 -4.20
CA LYS A 230 41.98 9.70 -3.32
C LYS A 230 42.71 10.93 -3.89
N GLY A 231 43.62 10.72 -4.85
CA GLY A 231 44.36 11.78 -5.54
C GLY A 231 43.61 12.39 -6.74
N LEU A 232 42.35 12.03 -6.97
CA LEU A 232 41.53 12.53 -8.06
C LEU A 232 40.15 12.96 -7.55
N ARG A 233 39.66 14.09 -8.05
CA ARG A 233 38.25 14.52 -7.92
C ARG A 233 37.67 14.80 -9.30
N ILE A 234 36.46 14.33 -9.55
CA ILE A 234 35.79 14.41 -10.85
C ILE A 234 34.46 15.15 -10.65
N TYR A 235 34.17 16.11 -11.52
CA TYR A 235 32.88 16.80 -11.53
C TYR A 235 32.26 16.68 -12.91
N GLU A 236 31.08 16.08 -12.99
CA GLU A 236 30.22 16.19 -14.17
C GLU A 236 29.31 17.40 -14.02
N ILE A 237 29.23 18.25 -15.05
CA ILE A 237 28.51 19.52 -14.98
C ILE A 237 27.59 19.65 -16.18
N TYR A 238 26.37 20.12 -15.92
CA TYR A 238 25.38 20.54 -16.91
C TYR A 238 25.20 22.07 -16.81
N PRO A 239 26.07 22.90 -17.41
CA PRO A 239 26.04 24.34 -17.17
C PRO A 239 24.74 24.98 -17.67
N TYR A 240 24.01 25.65 -16.78
CA TYR A 240 22.81 26.43 -17.11
C TYR A 240 22.53 27.45 -16.02
N GLY A 241 22.38 28.72 -16.40
CA GLY A 241 22.25 29.81 -15.44
C GLY A 241 23.40 29.80 -14.42
N ALA A 242 23.09 30.22 -13.19
CA ALA A 242 23.98 30.04 -12.04
C ALA A 242 23.47 28.88 -11.17
N SER A 243 24.37 27.97 -10.81
CA SER A 243 24.08 26.82 -9.97
C SER A 243 25.26 26.47 -9.06
N SER A 244 25.00 25.73 -8.00
CA SER A 244 26.01 25.31 -7.03
C SER A 244 25.71 23.95 -6.42
N PHE A 245 26.76 23.25 -5.98
CA PHE A 245 26.68 22.03 -5.18
C PHE A 245 27.77 22.05 -4.12
N VAL A 246 27.49 21.51 -2.93
CA VAL A 246 28.47 21.35 -1.86
C VAL A 246 28.80 19.87 -1.74
N GLU A 247 30.03 19.52 -2.10
CA GLU A 247 30.57 18.17 -1.90
C GLU A 247 31.00 18.02 -0.43
N TYR A 248 30.62 16.91 0.20
CA TYR A 248 31.05 16.49 1.54
C TYR A 248 31.98 15.28 1.47
N ASP A 249 32.98 15.24 2.34
CA ASP A 249 33.96 14.15 2.48
C ASP A 249 34.38 13.99 3.94
N ASP A 250 34.61 12.76 4.40
CA ASP A 250 35.17 12.45 5.72
C ASP A 250 35.99 11.14 5.67
N ASP A 251 36.34 10.56 6.83
CA ASP A 251 37.13 9.33 6.85
C ASP A 251 36.38 8.06 6.39
N GLY A 252 35.06 8.14 6.22
CA GLY A 252 34.17 7.10 5.74
C GLY A 252 33.98 5.92 6.69
N LEU A 253 34.43 6.02 7.95
CA LEU A 253 34.53 4.88 8.87
C LEU A 253 34.15 5.20 10.32
N THR A 254 34.58 6.34 10.85
CA THR A 254 34.48 6.64 12.29
C THR A 254 33.40 7.67 12.60
N GLU A 255 33.04 7.82 13.88
CA GLU A 255 32.12 8.86 14.33
C GLU A 255 32.77 10.26 14.49
N GLN A 256 34.01 10.45 14.02
CA GLN A 256 34.70 11.74 14.14
C GLN A 256 33.98 12.88 13.39
N TYR A 257 33.17 12.57 12.38
CA TYR A 257 32.32 13.55 11.68
C TYR A 257 31.43 14.34 12.65
N ARG A 258 30.92 13.69 13.72
CA ARG A 258 30.13 14.33 14.79
C ARG A 258 30.91 15.41 15.56
N GLN A 259 32.24 15.38 15.48
CA GLN A 259 33.16 16.36 16.08
C GLN A 259 33.66 17.38 15.06
N GLY A 260 33.06 17.43 13.86
CA GLY A 260 33.44 18.33 12.78
C GLY A 260 34.70 17.89 12.02
N LYS A 261 35.10 16.61 12.10
CA LYS A 261 36.20 16.06 11.30
C LYS A 261 35.69 15.61 9.94
N SER A 262 35.49 16.59 9.07
CA SER A 262 35.06 16.42 7.69
C SER A 262 35.64 17.54 6.82
N ALA A 263 35.45 17.46 5.52
CA ALA A 263 35.77 18.50 4.57
C ALA A 263 34.56 18.79 3.66
N VAL A 264 34.38 20.06 3.31
CA VAL A 264 33.36 20.50 2.36
C VAL A 264 33.99 21.31 1.23
N THR A 265 33.53 21.09 0.00
CA THR A 265 33.97 21.83 -1.19
C THR A 265 32.76 22.42 -1.90
N LEU A 266 32.71 23.75 -2.03
CA LEU A 266 31.70 24.42 -2.84
C LEU A 266 32.12 24.41 -4.31
N ILE A 267 31.23 23.98 -5.19
CA ILE A 267 31.39 24.06 -6.64
C ILE A 267 30.27 24.93 -7.19
N GLU A 268 30.63 25.88 -8.04
CA GLU A 268 29.71 26.78 -8.72
C GLU A 268 29.88 26.67 -10.23
N SER A 269 28.78 26.73 -10.96
CA SER A 269 28.74 26.82 -12.42
C SER A 269 27.90 28.02 -12.81
N ASN A 270 28.41 28.88 -13.70
CA ASN A 270 27.67 30.01 -14.24
C ASN A 270 27.86 30.12 -15.75
N VAL A 271 26.75 30.19 -16.50
CA VAL A 271 26.78 30.57 -17.92
C VAL A 271 26.59 32.08 -18.04
N ASP A 272 27.63 32.79 -18.49
CA ASP A 272 27.60 34.25 -18.61
C ASP A 272 26.78 34.73 -19.83
N LYS A 273 26.59 36.05 -19.94
CA LYS A 273 25.85 36.68 -21.05
C LYS A 273 26.47 36.48 -22.44
N LYS A 274 27.71 35.99 -22.53
CA LYS A 274 28.41 35.68 -23.78
C LYS A 274 28.39 34.18 -24.09
N ASN A 275 27.59 33.40 -23.35
CA ASN A 275 27.57 31.94 -23.39
C ASN A 275 28.93 31.32 -23.06
N ASN A 276 29.67 31.87 -22.09
CA ASN A 276 30.81 31.16 -21.52
C ASN A 276 30.35 30.41 -20.27
N ALA A 277 30.64 29.11 -20.19
CA ALA A 277 30.47 28.36 -18.95
C ALA A 277 31.71 28.56 -18.08
N VAL A 278 31.51 29.12 -16.89
CA VAL A 278 32.55 29.35 -15.88
C VAL A 278 32.26 28.43 -14.71
N ILE A 279 33.15 27.46 -14.48
CA ILE A 279 33.06 26.52 -13.35
C ILE A 279 34.14 26.91 -12.35
N THR A 280 33.74 27.11 -11.10
CA THR A 280 34.63 27.46 -9.98
C THR A 280 34.52 26.39 -8.90
N VAL A 281 35.63 25.71 -8.61
CA VAL A 281 35.77 24.83 -7.45
C VAL A 281 36.51 25.62 -6.39
N HIS A 282 35.83 25.94 -5.30
CA HIS A 282 36.40 26.71 -4.18
C HIS A 282 37.37 25.85 -3.36
N PRO A 283 38.24 26.48 -2.55
CA PRO A 283 39.10 25.72 -1.64
C PRO A 283 38.27 24.83 -0.70
N ALA A 284 38.70 23.58 -0.54
CA ALA A 284 38.11 22.67 0.43
C ALA A 284 38.32 23.20 1.85
N LYS A 285 37.27 23.17 2.67
CA LYS A 285 37.27 23.65 4.06
C LYS A 285 37.09 22.48 5.01
N GLY A 286 37.93 22.41 6.04
CA GLY A 286 37.94 21.30 7.00
C GLY A 286 39.06 20.29 6.71
N SER A 287 39.12 19.24 7.52
CA SER A 287 40.05 18.12 7.38
C SER A 287 39.66 16.97 8.30
N PHE A 288 40.07 15.76 7.94
CA PHE A 288 39.90 14.54 8.72
C PHE A 288 41.14 13.65 8.58
N ASP A 289 41.20 12.56 9.35
CA ASP A 289 42.30 11.61 9.32
C ASP A 289 42.35 10.89 7.96
N GLY A 290 43.48 11.01 7.25
CA GLY A 290 43.63 10.45 5.90
C GLY A 290 43.10 11.34 4.77
N PHE A 291 42.76 12.60 5.05
CA PHE A 291 42.40 13.59 4.04
C PHE A 291 43.56 13.88 3.07
N GLU A 292 43.35 13.57 1.79
CA GLU A 292 44.32 13.88 0.71
C GLU A 292 44.07 15.29 0.17
N LYS A 293 45.07 16.17 0.29
CA LYS A 293 44.98 17.57 -0.15
C LYS A 293 45.45 17.76 -1.58
N ASN A 294 46.37 16.95 -2.07
CA ASN A 294 46.95 17.10 -3.40
C ASN A 294 46.17 16.25 -4.41
N LYS A 295 45.11 16.82 -4.98
CA LYS A 295 44.25 16.11 -5.94
C LYS A 295 44.36 16.70 -7.34
N ALA A 296 44.45 15.83 -8.35
CA ALA A 296 44.14 16.19 -9.73
C ALA A 296 42.63 16.47 -9.85
N THR A 297 42.24 17.41 -10.72
CA THR A 297 40.83 17.77 -10.92
C THR A 297 40.41 17.50 -12.35
N GLU A 298 39.37 16.68 -12.52
CA GLU A 298 38.75 16.36 -13.80
C GLU A 298 37.36 17.02 -13.89
N PHE A 299 37.07 17.64 -15.02
CA PHE A 299 35.76 18.21 -15.35
C PHE A 299 35.20 17.47 -16.56
N ARG A 300 33.94 17.06 -16.49
CA ARG A 300 33.14 16.50 -17.60
C ARG A 300 31.99 17.46 -17.88
N ILE A 301 32.21 18.39 -18.80
CA ILE A 301 31.28 19.50 -19.05
C ILE A 301 30.41 19.13 -20.24
N ASN A 302 29.13 18.90 -20.00
CA ASN A 302 28.15 18.51 -21.03
C ASN A 302 27.90 19.67 -22.00
N ALA A 303 28.31 19.54 -23.25
CA ALA A 303 28.23 20.59 -24.28
C ALA A 303 28.09 19.96 -25.66
N THR A 304 27.06 20.32 -26.42
CA THR A 304 26.74 19.68 -27.72
C THR A 304 27.65 20.12 -28.87
N ARG A 305 28.47 21.14 -28.63
CA ARG A 305 29.40 21.69 -29.61
C ARG A 305 30.81 21.79 -29.05
N LYS A 306 31.81 21.54 -29.91
CA LYS A 306 33.21 21.80 -29.59
C LYS A 306 33.39 23.29 -29.22
N PRO A 307 34.00 23.62 -28.08
CA PRO A 307 34.12 24.99 -27.62
C PRO A 307 35.13 25.78 -28.46
N LYS A 308 35.01 27.11 -28.45
CA LYS A 308 35.97 27.99 -29.14
C LYS A 308 37.33 27.96 -28.45
N LYS A 309 37.32 27.90 -27.13
CA LYS A 309 38.52 27.87 -26.29
C LYS A 309 38.19 27.32 -24.91
N VAL A 310 39.13 26.59 -24.33
CA VAL A 310 39.08 26.15 -22.94
C VAL A 310 40.27 26.76 -22.21
N THR A 311 40.03 27.39 -21.07
CA THR A 311 41.08 27.93 -20.21
C THR A 311 40.89 27.46 -18.78
N ALA A 312 41.99 27.35 -18.04
CA ALA A 312 41.99 26.99 -16.63
C ALA A 312 42.90 27.91 -15.82
N LYS A 313 42.53 28.16 -14.58
CA LYS A 313 43.32 28.87 -13.58
C LYS A 313 43.30 28.11 -12.26
N VAL A 314 44.44 28.10 -11.57
CA VAL A 314 44.53 27.72 -10.16
C VAL A 314 45.04 28.96 -9.42
N ASP A 315 44.24 29.46 -8.48
CA ASP A 315 44.37 30.82 -7.95
C ASP A 315 44.39 31.87 -9.09
N LYS A 316 45.40 32.75 -9.12
CA LYS A 316 45.62 33.77 -10.14
C LYS A 316 46.48 33.27 -11.30
N GLN A 317 46.98 32.03 -11.24
CA GLN A 317 47.90 31.49 -12.22
C GLN A 317 47.15 30.76 -13.34
N SER A 318 47.44 31.14 -14.58
CA SER A 318 46.91 30.46 -15.78
C SER A 318 47.60 29.10 -15.97
N VAL A 319 46.80 28.05 -16.16
CA VAL A 319 47.29 26.72 -16.52
C VAL A 319 47.27 26.56 -18.04
N LYS A 320 48.41 26.23 -18.64
CA LYS A 320 48.48 25.94 -20.08
C LYS A 320 47.87 24.57 -20.36
N LEU A 321 46.74 24.55 -21.06
CA LEU A 321 46.07 23.31 -21.48
C LEU A 321 46.53 22.87 -22.86
N THR A 322 46.75 21.56 -23.03
CA THR A 322 47.00 20.93 -24.34
C THR A 322 45.75 20.20 -24.81
N GLU A 323 45.28 20.50 -26.03
CA GLU A 323 44.21 19.72 -26.64
C GLU A 323 44.72 18.33 -27.03
N VAL A 324 43.99 17.28 -26.65
CA VAL A 324 44.20 15.92 -27.12
C VAL A 324 42.97 15.44 -27.88
N THR A 325 43.14 14.42 -28.74
CA THR A 325 42.10 13.99 -29.68
C THR A 325 41.51 12.61 -29.40
N THR A 326 42.00 11.91 -28.37
CA THR A 326 41.50 10.59 -27.98
C THR A 326 41.30 10.50 -26.46
N GLU A 327 40.35 9.67 -26.03
CA GLU A 327 40.10 9.41 -24.61
C GLU A 327 41.33 8.79 -23.92
N ASP A 328 42.08 7.92 -24.61
CA ASP A 328 43.33 7.34 -24.07
C ASP A 328 44.41 8.40 -23.81
N ALA A 329 44.59 9.36 -24.73
CA ALA A 329 45.51 10.47 -24.53
C ALA A 329 45.05 11.41 -23.42
N PHE A 330 43.73 11.61 -23.26
CA PHE A 330 43.17 12.35 -22.14
C PHE A 330 43.44 11.66 -20.79
N ASN A 331 43.19 10.36 -20.71
CA ASN A 331 43.37 9.58 -19.49
C ASN A 331 44.83 9.57 -19.02
N LYS A 332 45.79 9.48 -19.95
CA LYS A 332 47.24 9.53 -19.66
C LYS A 332 47.79 10.95 -19.44
N GLY A 333 47.10 11.98 -19.92
CA GLY A 333 47.55 13.36 -19.88
C GLY A 333 47.36 14.06 -18.54
N THR A 334 48.03 15.21 -18.40
CA THR A 334 47.83 16.19 -17.32
C THR A 334 47.86 17.60 -17.93
N ASN A 335 47.05 18.51 -17.41
CA ASN A 335 46.80 19.83 -18.00
C ASN A 335 46.39 19.70 -19.49
N VAL A 336 45.41 18.84 -19.74
CA VAL A 336 44.87 18.55 -21.08
C VAL A 336 43.37 18.83 -21.13
N TYR A 337 42.85 19.05 -22.34
CA TYR A 337 41.42 18.99 -22.61
C TYR A 337 41.12 18.15 -23.85
N PHE A 338 39.95 17.54 -23.86
CA PHE A 338 39.46 16.69 -24.95
C PHE A 338 37.97 16.98 -25.18
N TYR A 339 37.55 17.19 -26.43
CA TYR A 339 36.14 17.20 -26.77
C TYR A 339 35.74 15.81 -27.22
N ASN A 340 34.92 15.12 -26.42
CA ASN A 340 34.37 13.81 -26.74
C ASN A 340 33.00 13.98 -27.41
N PRO A 341 32.89 13.80 -28.75
CA PRO A 341 31.64 14.02 -29.48
C PRO A 341 30.60 12.93 -29.26
N SER A 342 30.97 11.76 -28.72
CA SER A 342 30.06 10.63 -28.55
C SER A 342 30.56 9.69 -27.44
N PRO A 343 30.49 10.09 -26.16
CA PRO A 343 30.87 9.21 -25.06
C PRO A 343 30.01 7.93 -25.08
N ASN A 344 30.66 6.77 -25.01
CA ASN A 344 29.99 5.48 -24.87
C ASN A 344 30.02 5.03 -23.40
N LEU A 345 28.85 4.89 -22.79
CA LEU A 345 28.70 4.46 -21.40
C LEU A 345 28.79 2.94 -21.22
N ASN A 346 28.67 2.15 -22.29
CA ASN A 346 28.78 0.70 -22.21
C ASN A 346 30.25 0.25 -22.11
N LYS A 347 30.84 0.46 -20.93
CA LYS A 347 32.27 0.17 -20.65
C LYS A 347 32.49 -1.13 -19.86
N PHE A 348 31.41 -1.75 -19.36
CA PHE A 348 31.48 -2.83 -18.38
C PHE A 348 30.76 -4.12 -18.82
N ALA A 349 30.29 -4.19 -20.06
CA ALA A 349 29.70 -5.43 -20.58
C ALA A 349 30.72 -6.58 -20.56
N THR A 350 30.22 -7.80 -20.39
CA THR A 350 31.05 -8.99 -20.47
C THR A 350 31.62 -9.12 -21.88
N ALA A 351 32.94 -9.23 -22.00
CA ALA A 351 33.62 -9.33 -23.28
C ALA A 351 33.08 -10.50 -24.11
N GLY A 352 32.70 -10.25 -25.35
CA GLY A 352 32.13 -11.24 -26.27
C GLY A 352 30.62 -11.52 -26.10
N SER A 353 29.95 -10.91 -25.13
CA SER A 353 28.48 -10.96 -25.03
C SER A 353 27.80 -10.16 -26.13
N GLU A 354 26.55 -10.48 -26.47
CA GLU A 354 25.75 -9.69 -27.41
C GLU A 354 25.61 -8.23 -26.93
N PHE A 355 25.43 -8.04 -25.62
CA PHE A 355 25.28 -6.72 -25.00
C PHE A 355 26.54 -5.85 -25.13
N ALA A 356 27.74 -6.44 -25.26
CA ALA A 356 28.97 -5.67 -25.48
C ALA A 356 28.97 -4.90 -26.82
N ASN A 357 28.08 -5.24 -27.75
CA ASN A 357 27.92 -4.53 -29.03
C ASN A 357 26.90 -3.39 -28.97
N VAL A 358 26.20 -3.21 -27.84
CA VAL A 358 25.22 -2.12 -27.68
C VAL A 358 25.96 -0.81 -27.39
N GLU A 359 25.78 0.20 -28.22
CA GLU A 359 26.30 1.54 -27.96
C GLU A 359 25.33 2.34 -27.08
N ILE A 360 25.78 2.74 -25.88
CA ILE A 360 25.04 3.66 -25.01
C ILE A 360 25.65 5.05 -25.19
N LYS A 361 25.16 5.80 -26.17
CA LYS A 361 25.68 7.13 -26.52
C LYS A 361 25.11 8.20 -25.60
N LYS A 362 25.97 8.77 -24.75
CA LYS A 362 25.68 9.97 -23.96
C LYS A 362 25.83 11.23 -24.82
N ASN A 363 25.33 12.36 -24.33
CA ASN A 363 25.58 13.66 -24.94
C ASN A 363 27.09 13.98 -25.03
N PRO A 364 27.51 14.83 -25.99
CA PRO A 364 28.90 15.24 -26.11
C PRO A 364 29.42 15.99 -24.88
N GLN A 365 30.73 15.88 -24.62
CA GLN A 365 31.38 16.43 -23.43
C GLN A 365 32.70 17.13 -23.75
N VAL A 366 32.95 18.26 -23.11
CA VAL A 366 34.29 18.87 -22.96
C VAL A 366 34.90 18.35 -21.68
N MET A 367 35.93 17.51 -21.81
CA MET A 367 36.67 16.95 -20.69
C MET A 367 37.93 17.78 -20.44
N VAL A 368 38.21 18.12 -19.19
CA VAL A 368 39.42 18.87 -18.77
C VAL A 368 40.07 18.14 -17.62
N LYS A 369 41.38 17.90 -17.69
CA LYS A 369 42.14 17.26 -16.60
C LYS A 369 43.33 18.13 -16.22
N LEU A 370 43.31 18.63 -14.99
CA LEU A 370 44.36 19.47 -14.41
C LEU A 370 45.33 18.61 -13.58
N ALA A 371 46.58 19.05 -13.48
CA ALA A 371 47.57 18.45 -12.60
C ALA A 371 47.13 18.52 -11.13
N ALA A 372 47.74 17.68 -10.28
CA ALA A 372 47.49 17.70 -8.85
C ALA A 372 47.89 19.06 -8.25
N ALA A 373 47.03 19.58 -7.38
CA ALA A 373 47.26 20.82 -6.63
C ALA A 373 46.65 20.69 -5.23
N ASP A 374 47.14 21.50 -4.28
CA ASP A 374 46.55 21.58 -2.94
C ASP A 374 45.14 22.19 -3.02
N ILE A 375 44.13 21.35 -2.83
CA ILE A 375 42.72 21.72 -2.94
C ILE A 375 42.24 22.62 -1.81
N THR A 376 43.03 22.79 -0.75
CA THR A 376 42.70 23.67 0.40
C THR A 376 43.25 25.08 0.25
N ALA A 377 44.20 25.28 -0.65
CA ALA A 377 44.95 26.53 -0.76
C ALA A 377 44.26 27.59 -1.64
N ALA A 378 43.68 27.17 -2.77
CA ALA A 378 43.19 28.11 -3.77
C ALA A 378 42.05 27.55 -4.65
N PRO A 379 41.20 28.44 -5.21
CA PRO A 379 40.16 28.04 -6.12
C PRO A 379 40.73 27.55 -7.46
N THR A 380 40.03 26.60 -8.07
CA THR A 380 40.25 26.15 -9.45
C THR A 380 39.13 26.65 -10.33
N VAL A 381 39.46 27.35 -11.41
CA VAL A 381 38.47 27.91 -12.35
C VAL A 381 38.70 27.34 -13.74
N VAL A 382 37.67 26.79 -14.35
CA VAL A 382 37.65 26.41 -15.78
C VAL A 382 36.65 27.29 -16.51
N THR A 383 37.05 27.82 -17.66
CA THR A 383 36.19 28.60 -18.54
C THR A 383 36.13 27.98 -19.93
N VAL A 384 34.91 27.66 -20.37
CA VAL A 384 34.61 27.14 -21.71
C VAL A 384 33.96 28.27 -22.51
N GLU A 385 34.73 28.84 -23.44
CA GLU A 385 34.27 29.96 -24.27
C GLU A 385 33.41 29.49 -25.44
N GLY A 386 32.26 30.14 -25.65
CA GLY A 386 31.28 29.70 -26.64
C GLY A 386 30.64 28.36 -26.29
N PHE A 387 30.36 28.15 -25.00
CA PHE A 387 29.59 27.02 -24.49
C PHE A 387 28.20 26.97 -25.15
N GLU A 388 27.78 25.77 -25.51
CA GLU A 388 26.48 25.50 -26.11
C GLU A 388 26.04 24.10 -25.69
N PHE A 389 24.85 24.01 -25.10
CA PHE A 389 24.16 22.74 -24.87
C PHE A 389 22.77 22.83 -25.51
N ALA A 390 22.73 22.48 -26.79
CA ALA A 390 21.55 22.46 -27.64
C ALA A 390 21.54 21.15 -28.45
N PRO A 391 21.17 20.01 -27.83
CA PRO A 391 20.99 18.76 -28.56
C PRO A 391 19.88 18.90 -29.61
N ALA A 392 19.98 18.12 -30.68
CA ALA A 392 18.93 18.08 -31.69
C ALA A 392 17.63 17.55 -31.08
N ASP A 393 16.51 18.20 -31.39
CA ASP A 393 15.20 17.74 -30.94
C ASP A 393 14.82 16.46 -31.70
N THR A 394 14.78 15.35 -30.96
CA THR A 394 14.41 14.01 -31.48
C THR A 394 12.92 13.74 -31.38
N HIS A 395 12.16 14.60 -30.68
CA HIS A 395 10.72 14.45 -30.45
C HIS A 395 9.87 15.28 -31.42
N ARG A 396 10.39 16.39 -31.94
CA ARG A 396 9.72 17.28 -32.90
C ARG A 396 10.52 17.36 -34.19
N VAL A 397 10.26 16.46 -35.13
CA VAL A 397 11.03 16.28 -36.37
C VAL A 397 10.23 16.60 -37.63
N LYS A 398 8.93 16.32 -37.65
CA LYS A 398 8.07 16.60 -38.80
C LYS A 398 7.74 18.08 -38.88
N THR A 399 7.48 18.53 -40.10
CA THR A 399 7.11 19.91 -40.44
C THR A 399 5.81 19.91 -41.24
N GLY A 400 5.16 21.06 -41.33
CA GLY A 400 3.88 21.26 -42.00
C GLY A 400 2.73 21.59 -41.05
N THR A 401 1.61 22.03 -41.63
CA THR A 401 0.41 22.43 -40.88
C THR A 401 -0.19 21.24 -40.13
N LEU A 402 -0.63 21.49 -38.90
CA LEU A 402 -1.37 20.54 -38.06
C LEU A 402 -2.84 20.94 -37.97
N SER A 403 -3.74 19.97 -38.13
CA SER A 403 -5.16 20.14 -37.82
C SER A 403 -5.46 19.79 -36.36
N ALA A 404 -6.55 20.33 -35.81
CA ALA A 404 -7.05 19.90 -34.50
C ALA A 404 -7.44 18.41 -34.57
N PRO A 405 -7.08 17.58 -33.58
CA PRO A 405 -7.42 16.15 -33.58
C PRO A 405 -8.93 15.93 -33.73
N GLN A 406 -9.31 15.10 -34.70
CA GLN A 406 -10.72 14.79 -34.98
C GLN A 406 -11.14 13.52 -34.25
N GLN A 407 -12.45 13.33 -34.06
CA GLN A 407 -13.02 12.14 -33.40
C GLN A 407 -12.45 11.90 -31.99
N ALA A 408 -12.05 12.98 -31.28
CA ALA A 408 -11.55 12.88 -29.92
C ALA A 408 -12.72 12.58 -28.96
N VAL A 409 -12.68 11.42 -28.31
CA VAL A 409 -13.78 10.92 -27.47
C VAL A 409 -13.24 9.92 -26.44
N VAL A 410 -14.00 9.63 -25.38
CA VAL A 410 -13.86 8.39 -24.63
C VAL A 410 -15.04 7.50 -25.03
N ALA A 411 -14.77 6.46 -25.83
CA ALA A 411 -15.81 5.52 -26.26
C ALA A 411 -16.36 4.72 -25.07
N GLU A 412 -17.60 4.22 -25.15
CA GLU A 412 -18.30 3.55 -24.02
C GLU A 412 -17.53 2.35 -23.47
N GLU A 413 -16.83 1.62 -24.33
CA GLU A 413 -15.95 0.50 -24.00
C GLU A 413 -14.64 0.92 -23.29
N ASN A 414 -14.33 2.21 -23.29
CA ASN A 414 -13.14 2.82 -22.67
C ASN A 414 -13.49 3.66 -21.42
N ILE A 415 -14.74 3.61 -20.97
CA ILE A 415 -15.20 4.23 -19.73
C ILE A 415 -15.33 3.14 -18.68
N GLU A 416 -14.59 3.25 -17.58
CA GLU A 416 -14.76 2.41 -16.39
C GLU A 416 -15.05 3.28 -15.16
N ALA A 417 -15.26 2.63 -14.02
CA ALA A 417 -15.58 3.35 -12.78
C ALA A 417 -14.43 4.23 -12.27
N TYR A 418 -13.20 3.85 -12.58
CA TYR A 418 -11.99 4.53 -12.07
C TYR A 418 -10.98 4.88 -13.17
N THR A 419 -11.31 4.60 -14.43
CA THR A 419 -10.43 4.87 -15.56
C THR A 419 -11.20 5.45 -16.73
N LEU A 420 -10.51 6.28 -17.51
CA LEU A 420 -10.99 6.81 -18.79
C LEU A 420 -9.84 6.68 -19.79
N LYS A 421 -10.13 6.13 -20.97
CA LYS A 421 -9.14 6.05 -22.06
C LYS A 421 -9.61 6.83 -23.29
N PRO A 422 -9.32 8.14 -23.36
CA PRO A 422 -9.52 8.92 -24.57
C PRO A 422 -8.82 8.34 -25.79
N THR A 423 -9.48 8.45 -26.94
CA THR A 423 -8.94 8.10 -28.27
C THR A 423 -9.23 9.22 -29.27
N TRP A 424 -8.41 9.34 -30.32
CA TRP A 424 -8.60 10.33 -31.39
C TRP A 424 -8.01 9.86 -32.71
N ALA A 425 -8.50 10.42 -33.82
CA ALA A 425 -7.96 10.14 -35.15
C ALA A 425 -6.54 10.70 -35.32
N LYS A 426 -5.72 10.00 -36.11
CA LYS A 426 -4.36 10.44 -36.43
C LYS A 426 -4.35 11.76 -37.20
N VAL A 427 -3.47 12.67 -36.80
CA VAL A 427 -3.24 13.96 -37.48
C VAL A 427 -1.99 13.85 -38.35
N ASP A 428 -2.11 14.25 -39.62
CA ASP A 428 -0.97 14.31 -40.54
C ASP A 428 0.09 15.29 -40.03
N ASN A 429 1.36 14.98 -40.29
CA ASN A 429 2.53 15.75 -39.82
C ASN A 429 2.73 15.83 -38.29
N ALA A 430 1.86 15.21 -37.48
CA ALA A 430 2.06 15.14 -36.04
C ALA A 430 3.22 14.19 -35.68
N ASP A 431 4.08 14.62 -34.77
CA ASP A 431 5.09 13.78 -34.13
C ASP A 431 4.53 13.12 -32.87
N TYR A 432 3.75 13.86 -32.09
CA TYR A 432 3.04 13.38 -30.91
C TYR A 432 1.81 14.26 -30.61
N TYR A 433 1.10 13.92 -29.55
CA TYR A 433 -0.05 14.66 -29.04
C TYR A 433 0.16 15.11 -27.60
N GLU A 434 -0.59 16.13 -27.22
CA GLU A 434 -0.69 16.59 -25.84
C GLU A 434 -2.14 16.56 -25.39
N ILE A 435 -2.36 16.23 -24.11
CA ILE A 435 -3.65 16.30 -23.44
C ILE A 435 -3.55 17.26 -22.25
N GLU A 436 -4.42 18.25 -22.18
CA GLU A 436 -4.68 19.00 -20.96
C GLU A 436 -5.76 18.27 -20.16
N PHE A 437 -5.43 17.87 -18.94
CA PHE A 437 -6.32 17.17 -18.01
C PHE A 437 -6.02 17.62 -16.58
N ASN A 438 -7.04 18.05 -15.83
CA ASN A 438 -6.92 18.56 -14.45
C ASN A 438 -5.78 19.57 -14.25
N ASN A 439 -5.70 20.57 -15.13
CA ASN A 439 -4.67 21.62 -15.15
C ASN A 439 -3.22 21.13 -15.37
N MET A 440 -3.06 19.88 -15.83
CA MET A 440 -1.77 19.29 -16.15
C MET A 440 -1.66 19.01 -17.64
N LEU A 441 -0.45 19.20 -18.18
CA LEU A 441 -0.13 18.92 -19.58
C LEU A 441 0.53 17.54 -19.70
N TYR A 442 -0.20 16.57 -20.24
CA TYR A 442 0.34 15.28 -20.66
C TYR A 442 0.89 15.44 -22.06
N SER A 443 2.14 15.07 -22.28
CA SER A 443 2.88 15.33 -23.50
C SER A 443 3.59 14.09 -24.00
N THR A 444 4.18 14.21 -25.19
CA THR A 444 4.96 13.15 -25.86
C THR A 444 4.16 11.88 -26.12
N ILE A 445 2.82 12.00 -26.18
CA ILE A 445 1.91 10.89 -26.47
C ILE A 445 2.06 10.54 -27.97
N LYS A 446 2.81 9.48 -28.27
CA LYS A 446 3.06 9.02 -29.65
C LYS A 446 1.92 8.16 -30.19
N ASP A 447 1.11 7.62 -29.29
CA ASP A 447 -0.08 6.83 -29.62
C ASP A 447 -1.31 7.75 -29.83
N ASN A 448 -2.42 7.13 -30.24
CA ASN A 448 -3.71 7.79 -30.50
C ASN A 448 -4.71 7.60 -29.34
N GLU A 449 -4.18 7.23 -28.19
CA GLU A 449 -4.91 6.99 -26.95
C GLU A 449 -3.99 7.23 -25.74
N LEU A 450 -4.57 7.46 -24.57
CA LEU A 450 -3.86 7.47 -23.30
C LEU A 450 -4.81 7.03 -22.18
N LEU A 451 -4.39 6.11 -21.33
CA LEU A 451 -5.18 5.67 -20.17
C LEU A 451 -4.98 6.63 -19.00
N PHE A 452 -6.07 7.11 -18.42
CA PHE A 452 -6.09 7.84 -17.15
C PHE A 452 -6.71 6.94 -16.09
N GLU A 453 -6.02 6.77 -14.96
CA GLU A 453 -6.38 5.87 -13.86
C GLU A 453 -6.57 6.66 -12.56
N ASP A 454 -6.95 5.98 -11.48
CA ASP A 454 -7.20 6.56 -10.15
C ASP A 454 -8.22 7.72 -10.16
N LEU A 455 -9.20 7.65 -11.06
CA LEU A 455 -10.29 8.64 -11.15
C LEU A 455 -11.38 8.34 -10.11
N GLN A 456 -12.22 9.32 -9.83
CA GLN A 456 -13.40 9.13 -8.99
C GLN A 456 -14.55 8.56 -9.83
N ALA A 457 -15.33 7.65 -9.25
CA ALA A 457 -16.54 7.11 -9.89
C ALA A 457 -17.62 8.19 -10.06
N GLU A 458 -18.48 8.02 -11.07
CA GLU A 458 -19.59 8.93 -11.41
C GLU A 458 -19.18 10.41 -11.53
N THR A 459 -17.93 10.66 -11.91
CA THR A 459 -17.36 12.00 -11.91
C THR A 459 -17.16 12.47 -13.36
N PRO A 460 -17.72 13.62 -13.74
CA PRO A 460 -17.50 14.18 -15.07
C PRO A 460 -16.10 14.80 -15.16
N TYR A 461 -15.40 14.49 -16.24
CA TYR A 461 -14.07 15.01 -16.55
C TYR A 461 -14.06 15.68 -17.93
N THR A 462 -13.24 16.72 -18.04
CA THR A 462 -12.98 17.44 -19.30
C THR A 462 -11.55 17.19 -19.75
N PHE A 463 -11.39 16.91 -21.04
CA PHE A 463 -10.10 16.73 -21.69
C PHE A 463 -9.96 17.72 -22.84
N LYS A 464 -8.75 18.17 -23.10
CA LYS A 464 -8.39 18.84 -24.36
C LYS A 464 -7.23 18.12 -24.99
N VAL A 465 -7.29 17.82 -26.28
CA VAL A 465 -6.19 17.18 -27.03
C VAL A 465 -5.73 18.06 -28.20
N ARG A 466 -4.42 18.11 -28.46
CA ARG A 466 -3.81 18.78 -29.63
C ARG A 466 -2.68 17.96 -30.21
N ALA A 467 -2.35 18.21 -31.48
CA ALA A 467 -1.19 17.62 -32.13
C ALA A 467 0.03 18.55 -32.02
N VAL A 468 1.23 17.97 -32.04
CA VAL A 468 2.51 18.70 -31.95
C VAL A 468 3.50 18.20 -32.99
N ASN A 469 4.27 19.12 -33.58
CA ASN A 469 5.42 18.84 -34.43
C ASN A 469 6.50 19.92 -34.27
N LYS A 470 7.47 19.99 -35.18
CA LYS A 470 8.56 20.97 -35.14
C LYS A 470 8.10 22.42 -35.34
N ASP A 471 7.07 22.65 -36.14
CA ASP A 471 6.61 23.98 -36.51
C ASP A 471 5.63 24.57 -35.47
N GLY A 472 5.09 23.74 -34.58
CA GLY A 472 4.26 24.18 -33.46
C GLY A 472 3.23 23.14 -33.03
N VAL A 473 2.06 23.64 -32.66
CA VAL A 473 0.94 22.84 -32.15
C VAL A 473 -0.34 23.18 -32.93
N SER A 474 -1.30 22.25 -33.00
CA SER A 474 -2.64 22.58 -33.50
C SER A 474 -3.54 23.19 -32.42
N ASP A 475 -4.72 23.66 -32.84
CA ASP A 475 -5.80 24.04 -31.94
C ASP A 475 -6.26 22.84 -31.07
N TRP A 476 -6.77 23.15 -29.88
CA TRP A 476 -7.31 22.16 -28.95
C TRP A 476 -8.67 21.63 -29.41
N THR A 477 -8.85 20.31 -29.33
CA THR A 477 -10.16 19.65 -29.37
C THR A 477 -10.59 19.32 -27.95
N THR A 478 -11.74 19.86 -27.50
CA THR A 478 -12.28 19.62 -26.15
C THR A 478 -13.38 18.56 -26.19
N PHE A 479 -13.36 17.62 -25.24
CA PHE A 479 -14.39 16.60 -25.07
C PHE A 479 -14.54 16.23 -23.59
N ASN A 480 -15.62 15.54 -23.24
CA ASN A 480 -15.94 15.17 -21.86
C ASN A 480 -16.27 13.68 -21.77
N ALA A 481 -16.04 13.11 -20.60
CA ALA A 481 -16.50 11.77 -20.26
C ALA A 481 -16.80 11.70 -18.76
N THR A 482 -17.74 10.85 -18.38
CA THR A 482 -18.09 10.60 -16.97
C THR A 482 -17.76 9.15 -16.68
N THR A 483 -17.00 8.90 -15.61
CA THR A 483 -16.70 7.54 -15.15
C THR A 483 -17.98 6.80 -14.77
N LYS A 484 -17.96 5.46 -14.86
CA LYS A 484 -19.10 4.62 -14.45
C LYS A 484 -19.30 4.64 -12.92
N SER A 485 -20.45 4.14 -12.48
CA SER A 485 -20.72 3.89 -11.06
C SER A 485 -19.71 2.93 -10.45
N ASN A 486 -19.36 3.13 -9.18
CA ASN A 486 -18.49 2.20 -8.47
C ASN A 486 -19.12 0.80 -8.46
N PRO A 487 -18.50 -0.22 -9.08
CA PRO A 487 -19.09 -1.56 -9.19
C PRO A 487 -19.27 -2.24 -7.83
N LEU A 488 -18.56 -1.76 -6.80
CA LEU A 488 -18.59 -2.28 -5.43
C LEU A 488 -19.30 -1.32 -4.45
N GLU A 489 -20.04 -0.31 -4.93
CA GLU A 489 -20.70 0.68 -4.07
C GLU A 489 -21.60 0.04 -3.00
N PHE A 490 -22.35 -0.98 -3.41
CA PHE A 490 -23.30 -1.69 -2.55
C PHE A 490 -22.77 -3.01 -2.00
N ALA A 491 -21.47 -3.29 -2.16
CA ALA A 491 -20.84 -4.46 -1.58
C ALA A 491 -20.72 -4.29 -0.05
N ILE A 492 -21.25 -5.24 0.70
CA ILE A 492 -21.26 -5.26 2.17
C ILE A 492 -19.85 -5.57 2.66
N LYS A 493 -19.35 -4.74 3.59
CA LYS A 493 -18.02 -4.89 4.20
C LYS A 493 -18.11 -5.49 5.60
N GLY A 494 -16.98 -6.02 6.09
CA GLY A 494 -16.88 -6.57 7.45
C GLY A 494 -17.57 -7.91 7.60
N ILE A 495 -17.79 -8.64 6.50
CA ILE A 495 -18.36 -9.98 6.50
C ILE A 495 -17.39 -10.95 7.18
N THR A 496 -17.93 -11.89 7.94
CA THR A 496 -17.17 -13.01 8.48
C THR A 496 -17.78 -14.33 8.05
N ALA A 497 -16.96 -15.38 7.92
CA ALA A 497 -17.45 -16.68 7.51
C ALA A 497 -16.77 -17.81 8.27
N GLN A 498 -17.46 -18.96 8.29
CA GLN A 498 -16.97 -20.22 8.83
C GLN A 498 -17.27 -21.34 7.83
N THR A 499 -16.39 -22.33 7.76
CA THR A 499 -16.54 -23.50 6.90
C THR A 499 -16.59 -24.76 7.76
N SER A 500 -17.42 -25.74 7.39
CA SER A 500 -17.42 -27.05 8.07
C SER A 500 -16.19 -27.89 7.70
N ALA A 501 -15.56 -27.61 6.56
CA ALA A 501 -14.25 -28.14 6.20
C ALA A 501 -13.11 -27.31 6.84
N ALA A 502 -12.02 -27.98 7.20
CA ALA A 502 -10.82 -27.33 7.71
C ALA A 502 -10.20 -26.42 6.65
N ASN A 503 -9.74 -25.23 7.05
CA ASN A 503 -9.02 -24.29 6.18
C ASN A 503 -7.51 -24.55 6.18
N GLN A 504 -6.85 -24.16 5.10
CA GLN A 504 -5.40 -24.18 5.00
C GLN A 504 -4.78 -23.07 5.87
N GLY A 505 -3.70 -23.39 6.58
CA GLY A 505 -2.98 -22.40 7.40
C GLY A 505 -2.52 -21.20 6.56
N GLY A 506 -2.80 -19.99 7.02
CA GLY A 506 -2.53 -18.74 6.29
C GLY A 506 -3.55 -18.39 5.18
N GLN A 507 -4.47 -19.29 4.84
CA GLN A 507 -5.46 -19.13 3.76
C GLN A 507 -6.88 -19.36 4.29
N GLY A 508 -7.20 -18.72 5.43
CA GLY A 508 -8.51 -18.82 6.08
C GLY A 508 -9.65 -18.22 5.24
N VAL A 509 -10.89 -18.63 5.51
CA VAL A 509 -12.08 -18.16 4.75
C VAL A 509 -12.32 -16.66 4.85
N ASN A 510 -11.74 -15.98 5.84
CA ASN A 510 -11.74 -14.53 5.93
C ASN A 510 -11.06 -13.85 4.72
N LYS A 511 -10.16 -14.54 4.02
CA LYS A 511 -9.52 -14.08 2.78
C LYS A 511 -10.46 -14.04 1.57
N LEU A 512 -11.67 -14.57 1.73
CA LEU A 512 -12.71 -14.52 0.71
C LEU A 512 -13.65 -13.32 0.89
N PHE A 513 -13.40 -12.44 1.87
CA PHE A 513 -14.27 -11.31 2.20
C PHE A 513 -13.48 -10.06 2.63
N ASP A 514 -12.18 -9.99 2.31
CA ASP A 514 -11.28 -8.91 2.79
C ASP A 514 -11.10 -7.76 1.79
N PHE A 515 -11.77 -7.80 0.64
CA PHE A 515 -11.69 -6.83 -0.46
C PHE A 515 -10.26 -6.74 -1.04
N ASP A 516 -9.51 -7.84 -0.97
CA ASP A 516 -8.14 -7.97 -1.46
C ASP A 516 -8.03 -9.21 -2.35
N GLU A 517 -8.30 -9.01 -3.64
CA GLU A 517 -8.27 -10.07 -4.65
C GLU A 517 -6.89 -10.72 -4.88
N SER A 518 -5.81 -10.17 -4.27
CA SER A 518 -4.48 -10.78 -4.28
C SER A 518 -4.34 -11.90 -3.24
N ASN A 519 -5.18 -11.89 -2.20
CA ASN A 519 -5.27 -12.96 -1.23
C ASN A 519 -6.03 -14.16 -1.80
N THR A 520 -5.96 -15.30 -1.10
CA THR A 520 -6.67 -16.50 -1.51
C THR A 520 -7.09 -17.31 -0.29
N TRP A 521 -8.37 -17.68 -0.25
CA TRP A 521 -8.87 -18.73 0.62
C TRP A 521 -8.64 -20.11 -0.02
N HIS A 522 -8.28 -21.10 0.80
CA HIS A 522 -8.23 -22.51 0.38
C HIS A 522 -8.58 -23.43 1.57
N THR A 523 -9.37 -24.47 1.32
CA THR A 523 -9.57 -25.57 2.28
C THR A 523 -8.26 -26.36 2.48
N LYS A 524 -8.11 -27.10 3.57
CA LYS A 524 -6.84 -27.75 3.95
C LYS A 524 -6.34 -28.71 2.85
N TRP A 525 -5.08 -28.56 2.46
CA TRP A 525 -4.46 -29.46 1.48
C TRP A 525 -4.46 -30.92 1.93
N SER A 526 -4.50 -31.84 0.96
CA SER A 526 -4.47 -33.28 1.18
C SER A 526 -5.62 -33.83 2.03
N THR A 527 -6.67 -33.03 2.25
CA THR A 527 -7.87 -33.40 2.98
C THR A 527 -9.07 -33.13 2.09
N LYS A 528 -9.88 -34.16 1.83
CA LYS A 528 -11.11 -34.00 1.05
C LYS A 528 -12.06 -33.04 1.79
N ALA A 529 -12.47 -31.94 1.16
CA ALA A 529 -13.35 -30.94 1.76
C ALA A 529 -14.81 -31.13 1.34
N VAL A 530 -15.09 -31.46 0.08
CA VAL A 530 -16.45 -31.56 -0.47
C VAL A 530 -17.14 -32.88 -0.04
N PRO A 531 -18.43 -32.87 0.39
CA PRO A 531 -19.28 -31.69 0.56
C PRO A 531 -18.94 -30.92 1.84
N PHE A 532 -19.08 -29.60 1.78
CA PHE A 532 -18.93 -28.74 2.96
C PHE A 532 -19.97 -27.62 2.97
N GLU A 533 -20.18 -27.06 4.16
CA GLU A 533 -21.01 -25.89 4.38
C GLU A 533 -20.12 -24.67 4.63
N MET A 534 -20.50 -23.52 4.10
CA MET A 534 -19.95 -22.22 4.46
C MET A 534 -21.08 -21.36 5.00
N ILE A 535 -20.94 -20.90 6.25
CA ILE A 535 -21.88 -19.98 6.88
C ILE A 535 -21.23 -18.60 6.94
N VAL A 536 -21.87 -17.64 6.30
CA VAL A 536 -21.46 -16.24 6.19
C VAL A 536 -22.34 -15.41 7.12
N ASP A 537 -21.74 -14.70 8.06
CA ASP A 537 -22.38 -13.66 8.88
C ASP A 537 -22.02 -12.31 8.29
N LEU A 538 -23.04 -11.58 7.82
CA LEU A 538 -22.88 -10.24 7.25
C LEU A 538 -22.56 -9.19 8.32
N ASN A 539 -22.66 -9.55 9.61
CA ASN A 539 -22.55 -8.68 10.80
C ASN A 539 -23.54 -7.50 10.82
N THR A 540 -24.41 -7.44 9.81
CA THR A 540 -25.43 -6.43 9.53
C THR A 540 -26.63 -7.13 8.90
N ILE A 541 -27.82 -6.59 9.12
CA ILE A 541 -29.05 -7.02 8.46
C ILE A 541 -29.20 -6.17 7.18
N ASN A 542 -29.36 -6.83 6.05
CA ASN A 542 -29.39 -6.19 4.73
C ASN A 542 -30.50 -6.77 3.87
N GLN A 543 -31.08 -5.94 3.00
CA GLN A 543 -31.85 -6.44 1.88
C GLN A 543 -30.88 -6.88 0.78
N LEU A 544 -30.79 -8.17 0.48
CA LEU A 544 -29.78 -8.70 -0.46
C LEU A 544 -30.22 -8.64 -1.91
N ASP A 545 -29.28 -8.31 -2.79
CA ASP A 545 -29.45 -8.39 -4.25
C ASP A 545 -28.80 -9.66 -4.80
N LYS A 546 -27.49 -9.76 -4.65
CA LYS A 546 -26.68 -10.84 -5.23
C LYS A 546 -25.38 -11.03 -4.45
N PHE A 547 -24.64 -12.08 -4.77
CA PHE A 547 -23.22 -12.15 -4.46
C PHE A 547 -22.42 -12.57 -5.69
N HIS A 548 -21.20 -12.07 -5.76
CA HIS A 548 -20.20 -12.46 -6.74
C HIS A 548 -19.17 -13.35 -6.06
N TYR A 549 -18.76 -14.43 -6.71
CA TYR A 549 -17.66 -15.29 -6.30
C TYR A 549 -16.57 -15.21 -7.36
N LEU A 550 -15.36 -14.83 -6.94
CA LEU A 550 -14.18 -14.75 -7.79
C LEU A 550 -13.30 -15.99 -7.57
N PRO A 551 -13.23 -16.91 -8.55
CA PRO A 551 -12.40 -18.10 -8.45
C PRO A 551 -10.91 -17.77 -8.37
N ARG A 552 -10.12 -18.70 -7.82
CA ARG A 552 -8.65 -18.63 -7.84
C ARG A 552 -8.13 -18.66 -9.28
N GLY A 553 -7.20 -17.76 -9.61
CA GLY A 553 -6.59 -17.70 -10.95
C GLY A 553 -5.69 -18.91 -11.28
N GLU A 554 -4.75 -19.26 -10.39
CA GLU A 554 -3.78 -20.33 -10.68
C GLU A 554 -4.32 -21.75 -10.45
N ARG A 555 -4.10 -22.63 -11.44
CA ARG A 555 -4.33 -24.10 -11.42
C ARG A 555 -5.78 -24.57 -11.29
N GLY A 556 -6.74 -23.68 -11.05
CA GLY A 556 -8.18 -23.97 -11.01
C GLY A 556 -8.65 -24.92 -9.89
N ASN A 557 -7.76 -25.35 -8.98
CA ASN A 557 -8.12 -26.24 -7.89
C ASN A 557 -8.96 -25.52 -6.83
N GLY A 558 -10.04 -26.18 -6.40
CA GLY A 558 -10.96 -25.68 -5.39
C GLY A 558 -12.08 -24.77 -5.91
N ILE A 559 -12.19 -24.56 -7.22
CA ILE A 559 -13.27 -23.74 -7.80
C ILE A 559 -14.62 -24.39 -7.48
N LEU A 560 -15.52 -23.61 -6.86
CA LEU A 560 -16.87 -24.07 -6.50
C LEU A 560 -17.69 -24.27 -7.78
N LYS A 561 -18.33 -25.44 -7.92
CA LYS A 561 -19.12 -25.78 -9.10
C LYS A 561 -20.60 -25.89 -8.80
N LYS A 562 -20.98 -26.72 -7.82
CA LYS A 562 -22.39 -26.97 -7.51
C LYS A 562 -22.67 -26.88 -6.03
N GLY A 563 -23.88 -26.42 -5.72
CA GLY A 563 -24.36 -26.34 -4.36
C GLY A 563 -25.71 -25.64 -4.26
N THR A 564 -26.16 -25.46 -3.01
CA THR A 564 -27.35 -24.67 -2.70
C THR A 564 -27.00 -23.47 -1.82
N VAL A 565 -27.82 -22.44 -1.91
CA VAL A 565 -27.75 -21.24 -1.09
C VAL A 565 -29.01 -21.16 -0.25
N SER A 566 -28.86 -20.83 1.03
CA SER A 566 -29.95 -20.55 1.94
C SER A 566 -29.62 -19.31 2.78
N TYR A 567 -30.62 -18.68 3.37
CA TYR A 567 -30.42 -17.51 4.22
C TYR A 567 -31.19 -17.62 5.54
N SER A 568 -30.78 -16.83 6.53
CA SER A 568 -31.38 -16.84 7.86
C SER A 568 -31.20 -15.49 8.57
N MET A 569 -32.06 -15.23 9.56
CA MET A 569 -31.92 -14.12 10.52
C MET A 569 -31.22 -14.55 11.82
N ASP A 570 -31.31 -15.83 12.19
CA ASP A 570 -30.97 -16.36 13.51
C ASP A 570 -29.98 -17.54 13.47
N ARG A 571 -29.59 -17.99 12.27
CA ARG A 571 -28.67 -19.11 12.02
C ARG A 571 -29.26 -20.50 12.33
N GLU A 572 -30.52 -20.58 12.78
CA GLU A 572 -31.22 -21.81 13.10
C GLU A 572 -32.30 -22.11 12.05
N ASN A 573 -33.10 -21.11 11.72
CA ASN A 573 -34.18 -21.20 10.74
C ASN A 573 -33.65 -20.76 9.37
N TRP A 574 -33.44 -21.73 8.47
CA TRP A 574 -32.89 -21.51 7.14
C TRP A 574 -33.98 -21.54 6.07
N THR A 575 -34.02 -20.50 5.23
CA THR A 575 -34.87 -20.44 4.04
C THR A 575 -34.05 -20.73 2.79
N ASP A 576 -34.55 -21.61 1.92
CA ASP A 576 -33.90 -21.92 0.64
C ASP A 576 -33.90 -20.70 -0.31
N ALA A 577 -32.76 -20.42 -0.92
CA ALA A 577 -32.59 -19.33 -1.88
C ALA A 577 -32.39 -19.82 -3.33
N GLY A 578 -32.17 -21.13 -3.51
CA GLY A 578 -31.91 -21.77 -4.80
C GLY A 578 -30.55 -22.47 -4.88
N ALA A 579 -30.24 -22.98 -6.07
CA ALA A 579 -29.00 -23.72 -6.36
C ALA A 579 -28.12 -22.96 -7.36
N PHE A 580 -26.83 -23.27 -7.35
CA PHE A 580 -25.87 -22.84 -8.37
C PHE A 580 -25.23 -24.04 -9.07
N ASP A 581 -24.94 -23.87 -10.36
CA ASP A 581 -24.17 -24.79 -11.20
C ASP A 581 -23.29 -23.95 -12.12
N TRP A 582 -22.00 -23.91 -11.81
CA TRP A 582 -21.01 -23.02 -12.42
C TRP A 582 -19.94 -23.79 -13.16
N ALA A 583 -19.45 -23.19 -14.24
CA ALA A 583 -18.31 -23.69 -14.99
C ALA A 583 -17.02 -23.62 -14.17
N ALA A 584 -16.13 -24.58 -14.42
CA ALA A 584 -14.82 -24.69 -13.77
C ALA A 584 -13.78 -23.82 -14.49
N ASP A 585 -14.01 -22.52 -14.51
CA ASP A 585 -13.13 -21.52 -15.09
C ASP A 585 -12.92 -20.34 -14.12
N THR A 586 -12.05 -19.41 -14.50
CA THR A 586 -11.63 -18.29 -13.65
C THR A 586 -12.56 -17.07 -13.72
N GLU A 587 -13.65 -17.14 -14.50
CA GLU A 587 -14.57 -16.03 -14.66
C GLU A 587 -15.36 -15.76 -13.37
N GLU A 588 -15.83 -14.54 -13.19
CA GLU A 588 -16.74 -14.19 -12.09
C GLU A 588 -18.00 -15.07 -12.12
N LYS A 589 -18.44 -15.51 -10.94
CA LYS A 589 -19.69 -16.26 -10.76
C LYS A 589 -20.69 -15.43 -9.99
N VAL A 590 -21.93 -15.35 -10.47
CA VAL A 590 -22.98 -14.55 -9.84
C VAL A 590 -24.11 -15.44 -9.35
N PHE A 591 -24.56 -15.19 -8.12
CA PHE A 591 -25.81 -15.72 -7.58
C PHE A 591 -26.73 -14.57 -7.18
N THR A 592 -27.98 -14.60 -7.63
CA THR A 592 -28.99 -13.55 -7.36
C THR A 592 -30.06 -14.04 -6.40
N PHE A 593 -30.33 -13.28 -5.35
CA PHE A 593 -31.39 -13.58 -4.38
C PHE A 593 -32.76 -13.13 -4.91
N LYS A 594 -33.62 -14.09 -5.25
CA LYS A 594 -34.99 -13.79 -5.71
C LYS A 594 -35.81 -13.13 -4.59
N GLY A 595 -36.51 -12.05 -4.94
CA GLY A 595 -37.41 -11.34 -4.02
C GLY A 595 -36.71 -10.45 -2.99
N ASN A 596 -35.37 -10.29 -3.10
CA ASN A 596 -34.56 -9.43 -2.27
C ASN A 596 -34.83 -9.58 -0.76
N PRO A 597 -34.50 -10.74 -0.17
CA PRO A 597 -34.81 -11.02 1.23
C PRO A 597 -33.99 -10.13 2.16
N THR A 598 -34.56 -9.79 3.32
CA THR A 598 -33.85 -9.13 4.42
C THR A 598 -33.24 -10.18 5.32
N VAL A 599 -31.90 -10.22 5.40
CA VAL A 599 -31.18 -11.34 6.04
C VAL A 599 -29.93 -10.85 6.77
N ARG A 600 -29.44 -11.67 7.70
CA ARG A 600 -28.12 -11.51 8.33
C ARG A 600 -27.12 -12.59 7.93
N TYR A 601 -27.61 -13.81 7.72
CA TYR A 601 -26.78 -14.97 7.44
C TYR A 601 -27.06 -15.55 6.06
N ILE A 602 -26.00 -15.99 5.40
CA ILE A 602 -26.06 -16.80 4.16
C ILE A 602 -25.36 -18.13 4.46
N LYS A 603 -25.92 -19.23 3.96
CA LYS A 603 -25.28 -20.55 4.00
C LYS A 603 -25.18 -21.11 2.59
N LEU A 604 -23.95 -21.45 2.20
CA LEU A 604 -23.66 -22.20 0.99
C LEU A 604 -23.42 -23.65 1.38
N ASN A 605 -24.15 -24.58 0.77
CA ASN A 605 -23.89 -26.01 0.86
C ASN A 605 -23.27 -26.48 -0.46
N VAL A 606 -21.94 -26.65 -0.47
CA VAL A 606 -21.17 -26.99 -1.67
C VAL A 606 -21.10 -28.50 -1.83
N THR A 607 -21.59 -28.99 -2.96
CA THR A 607 -21.67 -30.43 -3.28
C THR A 607 -20.71 -30.87 -4.37
N GLU A 608 -20.20 -29.94 -5.19
CA GLU A 608 -19.17 -30.22 -6.19
C GLU A 608 -18.20 -29.04 -6.31
N ALA A 609 -16.90 -29.32 -6.33
CA ALA A 609 -15.85 -28.35 -6.60
C ALA A 609 -14.62 -29.03 -7.24
N VAL A 610 -13.77 -28.26 -7.92
CA VAL A 610 -12.61 -28.83 -8.61
C VAL A 610 -11.63 -29.44 -7.60
N GLY A 611 -11.31 -30.72 -7.79
CA GLY A 611 -10.35 -31.45 -6.94
C GLY A 611 -10.85 -31.79 -5.54
N ASP A 612 -12.15 -31.66 -5.27
CA ASP A 612 -12.77 -31.84 -3.94
C ASP A 612 -12.28 -30.86 -2.85
N TYR A 613 -11.81 -29.67 -3.26
CA TYR A 613 -11.42 -28.57 -2.38
C TYR A 613 -12.37 -27.37 -2.54
N GLY A 614 -12.38 -26.45 -1.58
CA GLY A 614 -12.94 -25.10 -1.75
C GLY A 614 -11.83 -24.05 -1.82
N SER A 615 -11.92 -23.09 -2.73
CA SER A 615 -10.98 -21.98 -2.85
C SER A 615 -11.62 -20.75 -3.49
N GLY A 616 -10.98 -19.60 -3.37
CA GLY A 616 -11.41 -18.36 -4.04
C GLY A 616 -10.51 -17.17 -3.71
N ARG A 617 -10.53 -16.15 -4.57
CA ARG A 617 -9.85 -14.87 -4.32
C ARG A 617 -10.72 -13.93 -3.50
N GLU A 618 -12.02 -13.89 -3.80
CA GLU A 618 -12.93 -12.94 -3.17
C GLU A 618 -14.39 -13.38 -3.33
N MET A 619 -15.26 -12.89 -2.44
CA MET A 619 -16.71 -12.99 -2.55
C MET A 619 -17.39 -11.71 -2.09
N TYR A 620 -17.88 -10.92 -3.03
CA TYR A 620 -18.62 -9.69 -2.74
C TYR A 620 -20.11 -10.00 -2.57
N VAL A 621 -20.69 -9.65 -1.42
CA VAL A 621 -22.14 -9.73 -1.20
C VAL A 621 -22.74 -8.34 -1.33
N PHE A 622 -23.76 -8.18 -2.16
CA PHE A 622 -24.37 -6.90 -2.48
C PHE A 622 -25.74 -6.74 -1.82
N LYS A 623 -25.97 -5.56 -1.25
CA LYS A 623 -27.32 -5.13 -0.87
C LYS A 623 -28.05 -4.47 -2.02
N VAL A 624 -29.37 -4.39 -1.94
CA VAL A 624 -30.19 -3.63 -2.88
C VAL A 624 -29.83 -2.14 -2.80
N PRO A 625 -29.57 -1.47 -3.94
CA PRO A 625 -29.31 -0.03 -3.97
C PRO A 625 -30.37 0.78 -3.23
N GLY A 626 -29.94 1.77 -2.45
CA GLY A 626 -30.83 2.66 -1.69
C GLY A 626 -31.41 2.07 -0.39
N THR A 627 -31.06 0.84 -0.01
CA THR A 627 -31.51 0.22 1.26
C THR A 627 -30.53 0.42 2.40
N GLU A 628 -31.04 0.55 3.62
CA GLU A 628 -30.21 0.67 4.82
C GLU A 628 -29.67 -0.68 5.29
N SER A 629 -28.48 -0.63 5.90
CA SER A 629 -27.86 -1.77 6.58
C SER A 629 -27.97 -1.52 8.08
N TYR A 630 -28.55 -2.48 8.82
CA TYR A 630 -28.76 -2.33 10.26
C TYR A 630 -27.74 -3.16 11.03
N ILE A 631 -27.15 -2.61 12.09
CA ILE A 631 -26.25 -3.38 12.97
C ILE A 631 -27.10 -3.97 14.09
N PRO A 632 -27.22 -5.31 14.21
CA PRO A 632 -27.93 -5.92 15.33
C PRO A 632 -27.32 -5.49 16.67
N GLY A 633 -28.15 -4.96 17.57
CA GLY A 633 -27.74 -4.48 18.89
C GLY A 633 -27.35 -2.99 18.95
N ASP A 634 -27.29 -2.28 17.83
CA ASP A 634 -27.08 -0.82 17.79
C ASP A 634 -28.42 -0.13 18.07
N ILE A 635 -28.75 -0.05 19.36
CA ILE A 635 -30.08 0.38 19.81
C ILE A 635 -30.21 1.91 19.83
N ASN A 636 -29.08 2.62 19.86
CA ASN A 636 -29.04 4.08 19.82
C ASN A 636 -28.90 4.65 18.39
N ASN A 637 -28.69 3.78 17.40
CA ASN A 637 -28.50 4.08 15.96
C ASN A 637 -27.27 4.97 15.68
N ASP A 638 -26.20 4.85 16.47
CA ASP A 638 -24.94 5.57 16.26
C ASP A 638 -23.99 4.86 15.28
N ARG A 639 -24.41 3.70 14.76
CA ARG A 639 -23.66 2.81 13.84
C ARG A 639 -22.44 2.16 14.48
N LEU A 640 -22.40 2.09 15.80
CA LEU A 640 -21.39 1.41 16.58
C LEU A 640 -22.04 0.38 17.50
N ILE A 641 -21.25 -0.56 17.99
CA ILE A 641 -21.63 -1.42 19.11
C ILE A 641 -20.63 -1.17 20.21
N ASN A 642 -21.08 -0.54 21.29
CA ASN A 642 -20.22 -0.16 22.40
C ASN A 642 -20.98 -0.21 23.74
N ARG A 643 -20.33 0.27 24.80
CA ARG A 643 -20.90 0.25 26.17
C ARG A 643 -22.17 1.12 26.32
N ASN A 644 -22.43 2.08 25.43
CA ASN A 644 -23.67 2.85 25.45
C ASN A 644 -24.88 1.99 25.05
N ASP A 645 -24.71 1.14 24.05
CA ASP A 645 -25.72 0.14 23.66
C ASP A 645 -25.95 -0.83 24.80
N LEU A 646 -24.87 -1.34 25.38
CA LEU A 646 -24.95 -2.27 26.51
C LEU A 646 -25.70 -1.63 27.68
N THR A 647 -25.40 -0.37 28.02
CA THR A 647 -26.10 0.38 29.07
C THR A 647 -27.60 0.50 28.78
N SER A 648 -27.98 0.70 27.52
CA SER A 648 -29.38 0.73 27.11
C SER A 648 -30.04 -0.63 27.32
N TYR A 649 -29.40 -1.71 26.87
CA TYR A 649 -29.84 -3.08 27.08
C TYR A 649 -29.96 -3.47 28.56
N MET A 650 -29.05 -3.00 29.42
CA MET A 650 -29.17 -3.17 30.88
C MET A 650 -30.46 -2.53 31.42
N ASN A 651 -30.80 -1.33 30.95
CA ASN A 651 -32.03 -0.64 31.34
C ASN A 651 -33.29 -1.31 30.80
N TYR A 652 -33.20 -2.08 29.71
CA TYR A 652 -34.32 -2.75 29.07
C TYR A 652 -34.46 -4.23 29.43
N THR A 653 -33.48 -4.81 30.12
CA THR A 653 -33.46 -6.22 30.54
C THR A 653 -34.77 -6.63 31.20
N GLY A 654 -35.51 -7.55 30.60
CA GLY A 654 -36.80 -8.03 31.09
C GLY A 654 -38.03 -7.26 30.60
N LEU A 655 -37.90 -6.21 29.77
CA LEU A 655 -39.05 -5.61 29.08
C LEU A 655 -39.62 -6.59 28.06
N ARG A 656 -40.95 -6.62 27.92
CA ARG A 656 -41.64 -7.52 26.99
C ARG A 656 -42.78 -6.85 26.25
N ARG A 657 -43.21 -7.46 25.14
CA ARG A 657 -44.35 -6.98 24.35
C ARG A 657 -45.58 -6.77 25.24
N GLY A 658 -46.19 -5.60 25.10
CA GLY A 658 -47.32 -5.16 25.92
C GLY A 658 -46.94 -4.27 27.11
N ASP A 659 -45.65 -4.13 27.43
CA ASP A 659 -45.20 -3.05 28.30
C ASP A 659 -45.25 -1.70 27.57
N ALA A 660 -45.61 -0.63 28.27
CA ALA A 660 -45.81 0.71 27.70
C ALA A 660 -44.60 1.23 26.90
N ASP A 661 -43.39 0.82 27.29
CA ASP A 661 -42.14 1.27 26.69
C ASP A 661 -41.52 0.23 25.74
N PHE A 662 -42.18 -0.91 25.47
CA PHE A 662 -41.57 -1.96 24.63
C PHE A 662 -41.56 -1.61 23.14
N GLU A 663 -42.62 -0.98 22.65
CA GLU A 663 -42.78 -0.71 21.21
C GLU A 663 -41.81 0.39 20.71
N GLY A 664 -41.48 0.34 19.42
CA GLY A 664 -40.52 1.28 18.81
C GLY A 664 -39.08 0.76 18.88
N TYR A 665 -38.14 1.61 19.30
CA TYR A 665 -36.71 1.27 19.25
C TYR A 665 -36.32 0.13 20.21
N ILE A 666 -37.07 -0.09 21.30
CA ILE A 666 -36.83 -1.22 22.23
C ILE A 666 -37.22 -2.55 21.59
N SER A 667 -38.36 -2.62 20.88
CA SER A 667 -38.77 -3.82 20.13
C SER A 667 -37.83 -4.19 18.98
N ASN A 668 -37.04 -3.23 18.49
CA ASN A 668 -35.95 -3.49 17.55
C ASN A 668 -34.73 -4.12 18.26
N GLY A 669 -34.57 -3.86 19.56
CA GLY A 669 -33.57 -4.45 20.42
C GLY A 669 -33.86 -5.89 20.84
N ASP A 670 -35.10 -6.37 20.69
CA ASP A 670 -35.43 -7.80 20.71
C ASP A 670 -35.00 -8.41 19.37
N LEU A 671 -33.86 -9.09 19.37
CA LEU A 671 -33.16 -9.54 18.17
C LEU A 671 -33.57 -10.95 17.75
N ASN A 672 -33.96 -11.81 18.69
CA ASN A 672 -34.51 -13.14 18.39
C ASN A 672 -36.03 -13.14 18.18
N LYS A 673 -36.70 -11.99 18.38
CA LYS A 673 -38.15 -11.79 18.19
C LYS A 673 -39.01 -12.70 19.08
N ASN A 674 -38.55 -12.96 20.30
CA ASN A 674 -39.29 -13.75 21.29
C ASN A 674 -40.19 -12.91 22.20
N ASP A 675 -40.33 -11.61 21.91
CA ASP A 675 -41.12 -10.63 22.65
C ASP A 675 -40.56 -10.25 24.04
N LEU A 676 -39.28 -10.52 24.31
CA LEU A 676 -38.61 -10.27 25.60
C LEU A 676 -37.15 -9.83 25.39
N ILE A 677 -36.71 -8.77 26.07
CA ILE A 677 -35.28 -8.43 26.14
C ILE A 677 -34.58 -9.34 27.16
N ASP A 678 -33.80 -10.30 26.69
CA ASP A 678 -33.17 -11.32 27.53
C ASP A 678 -31.64 -11.42 27.33
N ALA A 679 -31.02 -12.46 27.92
CA ALA A 679 -29.57 -12.66 27.82
C ALA A 679 -29.07 -12.82 26.38
N TYR A 680 -29.89 -13.31 25.44
CA TYR A 680 -29.51 -13.43 24.03
C TYR A 680 -29.30 -12.06 23.41
N ASP A 681 -30.27 -11.15 23.53
CA ASP A 681 -30.20 -9.84 22.90
C ASP A 681 -29.04 -9.02 23.45
N ILE A 682 -28.87 -9.07 24.77
CA ILE A 682 -27.76 -8.41 25.46
C ILE A 682 -26.41 -9.01 25.01
N SER A 683 -26.34 -10.33 24.78
CA SER A 683 -25.13 -11.00 24.32
C SER A 683 -24.69 -10.57 22.92
N VAL A 684 -25.63 -10.18 22.04
CA VAL A 684 -25.28 -9.65 20.71
C VAL A 684 -24.41 -8.39 20.81
N VAL A 685 -24.64 -7.57 21.83
CA VAL A 685 -23.85 -6.37 22.14
C VAL A 685 -22.62 -6.71 22.97
N ALA A 686 -22.80 -7.46 24.06
CA ALA A 686 -21.76 -7.71 25.05
C ALA A 686 -20.56 -8.46 24.47
N THR A 687 -20.79 -9.38 23.52
CA THR A 687 -19.72 -10.13 22.84
C THR A 687 -18.88 -9.30 21.87
N ARG A 688 -19.31 -8.08 21.53
CA ARG A 688 -18.60 -7.15 20.64
C ARG A 688 -17.93 -6.00 21.38
N CYS A 689 -18.28 -5.80 22.65
CA CYS A 689 -17.66 -4.80 23.52
C CYS A 689 -16.27 -5.24 24.01
N ASP A 690 -15.48 -4.28 24.50
CA ASP A 690 -14.21 -4.50 25.21
C ASP A 690 -13.22 -5.45 24.50
N GLY A 691 -13.03 -5.26 23.20
CA GLY A 691 -12.12 -6.07 22.38
C GLY A 691 -12.72 -7.39 21.86
N GLY A 692 -13.99 -7.63 22.14
CA GLY A 692 -14.76 -8.76 21.63
C GLY A 692 -14.54 -10.07 22.38
N ALA A 693 -15.48 -11.01 22.22
CA ALA A 693 -15.39 -12.34 22.78
C ALA A 693 -14.31 -13.16 22.06
N ALA A 694 -13.55 -13.97 22.82
CA ALA A 694 -12.59 -14.89 22.22
C ALA A 694 -13.31 -16.02 21.47
N LYS A 695 -12.90 -16.25 20.21
CA LYS A 695 -13.40 -17.32 19.33
C LYS A 695 -12.63 -18.63 19.54
N ASP A 696 -12.43 -19.03 20.79
CA ASP A 696 -11.78 -20.30 21.10
C ASP A 696 -12.72 -21.46 20.69
N SER A 697 -12.16 -22.61 20.28
CA SER A 697 -12.93 -23.79 19.88
C SER A 697 -13.57 -24.47 21.09
N ILE A 698 -14.71 -23.94 21.55
CA ILE A 698 -15.53 -24.51 22.63
C ILE A 698 -16.73 -25.28 22.07
N GLY A 699 -17.31 -26.19 22.87
CA GLY A 699 -18.54 -26.91 22.50
C GLY A 699 -19.75 -25.97 22.42
N LYS A 700 -20.86 -26.43 21.83
CA LYS A 700 -22.12 -25.66 21.84
C LYS A 700 -22.65 -25.51 23.26
N VAL A 701 -23.36 -24.42 23.51
CA VAL A 701 -24.02 -24.20 24.81
C VAL A 701 -24.92 -25.38 25.20
N ALA A 702 -24.83 -25.80 26.46
CA ALA A 702 -25.69 -26.83 27.04
C ALA A 702 -25.82 -26.65 28.56
N GLY A 703 -26.75 -27.39 29.17
CA GLY A 703 -27.01 -27.40 30.61
C GLY A 703 -28.41 -26.87 30.97
N THR A 704 -28.71 -26.81 32.26
CA THR A 704 -29.99 -26.29 32.80
C THR A 704 -29.80 -25.54 34.10
N LEU A 705 -30.75 -24.66 34.44
CA LEU A 705 -30.81 -24.02 35.76
C LEU A 705 -31.91 -24.62 36.63
N GLN A 706 -31.64 -24.73 37.92
CA GLN A 706 -32.59 -25.19 38.93
C GLN A 706 -32.62 -24.22 40.11
N ILE A 707 -33.81 -23.99 40.66
CA ILE A 707 -33.97 -23.17 41.87
C ILE A 707 -34.41 -24.05 43.05
N SER A 708 -33.88 -23.74 44.24
CA SER A 708 -34.25 -24.43 45.47
C SER A 708 -34.23 -23.48 46.67
N THR A 709 -34.92 -23.84 47.75
CA THR A 709 -34.87 -23.09 49.00
C THR A 709 -34.72 -24.03 50.19
N PRO A 710 -34.20 -23.56 51.34
CA PRO A 710 -34.04 -24.40 52.53
C PRO A 710 -35.36 -24.88 53.15
N LYS A 711 -36.48 -24.17 52.94
CA LYS A 711 -37.77 -24.41 53.62
C LYS A 711 -38.95 -24.17 52.69
N LYS A 712 -40.04 -24.93 52.85
CA LYS A 712 -41.24 -24.75 52.01
C LYS A 712 -42.21 -23.67 52.50
N ALA A 713 -42.09 -23.20 53.74
CA ALA A 713 -42.99 -22.21 54.33
C ALA A 713 -42.20 -21.16 55.11
N TYR A 714 -42.63 -19.90 54.98
CA TYR A 714 -41.98 -18.72 55.55
C TYR A 714 -43.02 -17.84 56.23
N ASN A 715 -42.65 -17.25 57.37
CA ASN A 715 -43.47 -16.29 58.08
C ASN A 715 -43.29 -14.89 57.50
N ALA A 716 -44.25 -13.99 57.75
CA ALA A 716 -44.11 -12.58 57.44
C ALA A 716 -42.82 -12.01 58.06
N GLY A 717 -41.98 -11.37 57.25
CA GLY A 717 -40.69 -10.81 57.63
C GLY A 717 -39.49 -11.71 57.38
N ASP A 718 -39.69 -13.01 57.15
CA ASP A 718 -38.60 -13.95 56.85
C ASP A 718 -37.92 -13.61 55.51
N VAL A 719 -36.61 -13.84 55.44
CA VAL A 719 -35.85 -13.82 54.19
C VAL A 719 -35.91 -15.20 53.55
N VAL A 720 -36.45 -15.24 52.33
CA VAL A 720 -36.49 -16.40 51.44
C VAL A 720 -35.23 -16.39 50.59
N GLU A 721 -34.28 -17.25 50.93
CA GLU A 721 -33.07 -17.48 50.14
C GLU A 721 -33.35 -18.57 49.09
N ILE A 722 -33.33 -18.17 47.82
CA ILE A 722 -33.55 -19.04 46.67
C ILE A 722 -32.19 -19.27 46.00
N LEU A 723 -31.64 -20.47 46.17
CA LEU A 723 -30.39 -20.88 45.53
C LEU A 723 -30.65 -21.24 44.07
N VAL A 724 -29.92 -20.61 43.16
CA VAL A 724 -29.90 -20.95 41.73
C VAL A 724 -28.64 -21.76 41.44
N LYS A 725 -28.85 -22.97 40.92
CA LYS A 725 -27.80 -23.94 40.59
C LYS A 725 -27.79 -24.23 39.09
N GLY A 726 -26.61 -24.19 38.49
CA GLY A 726 -26.37 -24.66 37.14
C GLY A 726 -25.99 -26.14 37.15
N THR A 727 -26.60 -26.92 36.27
CA THR A 727 -26.31 -28.36 36.12
C THR A 727 -25.80 -28.63 34.72
N ASP A 728 -24.64 -29.28 34.64
CA ASP A 728 -23.95 -29.68 33.41
C ASP A 728 -23.83 -28.53 32.39
N LEU A 729 -23.49 -27.34 32.89
CA LEU A 729 -23.29 -26.15 32.05
C LEU A 729 -22.11 -26.38 31.10
N GLN A 730 -22.29 -25.98 29.85
CA GLN A 730 -21.23 -25.98 28.86
C GLN A 730 -21.26 -24.65 28.09
N SER A 731 -20.11 -24.00 27.96
CA SER A 731 -19.91 -22.78 27.16
C SER A 731 -20.85 -21.62 27.50
N VAL A 732 -21.46 -21.57 28.69
CA VAL A 732 -22.47 -20.56 29.04
C VAL A 732 -21.79 -19.21 29.25
N ASN A 733 -21.96 -18.30 28.30
CA ASN A 733 -21.41 -16.94 28.31
C ASN A 733 -22.42 -15.90 28.81
N ALA A 734 -23.70 -16.23 28.78
CA ALA A 734 -24.75 -15.48 29.43
C ALA A 734 -25.90 -16.40 29.87
N LEU A 735 -26.67 -15.97 30.86
CA LEU A 735 -27.89 -16.63 31.30
C LEU A 735 -28.96 -15.63 31.72
N SER A 736 -30.21 -16.00 31.52
CA SER A 736 -31.37 -15.28 32.08
C SER A 736 -32.55 -16.20 32.33
N PHE A 737 -33.45 -15.80 33.21
CA PHE A 737 -34.82 -16.32 33.30
C PHE A 737 -35.74 -15.30 33.97
N ALA A 738 -37.05 -15.45 33.83
CA ALA A 738 -38.03 -14.70 34.58
C ALA A 738 -38.52 -15.52 35.79
N LEU A 739 -38.66 -14.88 36.95
CA LEU A 739 -39.24 -15.45 38.16
C LEU A 739 -40.46 -14.61 38.56
N PRO A 740 -41.65 -14.91 38.02
CA PRO A 740 -42.88 -14.23 38.40
C PRO A 740 -43.18 -14.43 39.88
N TYR A 741 -43.57 -13.37 40.57
CA TYR A 741 -44.01 -13.44 41.96
C TYR A 741 -45.11 -12.43 42.25
N ASN A 742 -45.90 -12.69 43.29
CA ASN A 742 -46.92 -11.75 43.72
C ASN A 742 -46.31 -10.69 44.66
N PRO A 743 -46.42 -9.38 44.36
CA PRO A 743 -45.83 -8.33 45.20
C PRO A 743 -46.51 -8.20 46.58
N GLN A 744 -47.67 -8.83 46.77
CA GLN A 744 -48.31 -8.95 48.08
C GLN A 744 -47.71 -10.07 48.94
N ASP A 745 -47.06 -11.06 48.30
CA ASP A 745 -46.42 -12.21 48.95
C ASP A 745 -44.95 -11.94 49.25
N TYR A 746 -44.24 -11.31 48.31
CA TYR A 746 -42.78 -11.15 48.36
C TYR A 746 -42.36 -9.71 48.01
N GLU A 747 -41.19 -9.33 48.52
CA GLU A 747 -40.44 -8.11 48.17
C GLU A 747 -39.03 -8.52 47.78
N PHE A 748 -38.56 -8.13 46.59
CA PHE A 748 -37.18 -8.40 46.20
C PHE A 748 -36.20 -7.61 47.05
N VAL A 749 -35.12 -8.26 47.52
CA VAL A 749 -34.10 -7.66 48.37
C VAL A 749 -32.79 -7.48 47.61
N THR A 750 -32.19 -8.58 47.15
CA THR A 750 -30.90 -8.55 46.43
C THR A 750 -30.64 -9.86 45.70
N VAL A 751 -29.68 -9.82 44.77
CA VAL A 751 -28.98 -11.01 44.27
C VAL A 751 -27.60 -11.09 44.91
N GLU A 752 -27.19 -12.27 45.34
CA GLU A 752 -25.87 -12.56 45.89
C GLU A 752 -25.14 -13.54 44.95
N PRO A 753 -24.19 -13.05 44.13
CA PRO A 753 -23.39 -13.90 43.25
C PRO A 753 -22.50 -14.88 44.02
N ILE A 754 -22.42 -16.14 43.57
CA ILE A 754 -21.54 -17.18 44.13
C ILE A 754 -20.53 -17.66 43.07
N GLY A 755 -21.03 -18.26 42.00
CA GLY A 755 -20.26 -19.01 41.00
C GLY A 755 -20.38 -18.47 39.57
N ILE A 756 -20.71 -17.19 39.38
CA ILE A 756 -20.93 -16.57 38.05
C ILE A 756 -19.65 -16.03 37.38
N LYS A 757 -18.47 -16.32 37.95
CA LYS A 757 -17.16 -15.84 37.48
C LYS A 757 -17.11 -14.30 37.33
N ALA A 758 -16.88 -13.81 36.11
CA ALA A 758 -16.72 -12.40 35.78
C ALA A 758 -17.94 -11.80 35.07
N MET A 759 -19.06 -12.52 35.01
CA MET A 759 -20.28 -12.03 34.39
C MET A 759 -20.80 -10.79 35.12
N GLU A 760 -21.22 -9.79 34.37
CA GLU A 760 -21.89 -8.62 34.90
C GLU A 760 -23.34 -8.98 35.27
N ASN A 761 -23.78 -8.54 36.44
CA ASN A 761 -25.13 -8.77 36.94
C ASN A 761 -26.07 -7.66 36.44
N LEU A 762 -27.00 -8.03 35.58
CA LEU A 762 -27.99 -7.15 34.97
C LEU A 762 -29.41 -7.41 35.48
N THR A 763 -29.52 -8.03 36.67
CA THR A 763 -30.81 -8.44 37.22
C THR A 763 -31.75 -7.25 37.41
N ASN A 764 -32.99 -7.39 36.95
CA ASN A 764 -34.01 -6.35 37.08
C ASN A 764 -35.32 -6.86 37.68
N ASP A 765 -35.94 -6.08 38.57
CA ASP A 765 -37.20 -6.41 39.26
C ASP A 765 -38.36 -5.59 38.71
N ARG A 766 -39.12 -6.15 37.77
CA ARG A 766 -40.07 -5.38 36.95
C ARG A 766 -41.53 -5.60 37.34
N LEU A 767 -42.28 -4.51 37.29
CA LEU A 767 -43.75 -4.52 37.26
C LEU A 767 -44.19 -4.24 35.83
N HIS A 768 -44.81 -5.23 35.21
CA HIS A 768 -45.32 -5.12 33.85
C HIS A 768 -46.62 -4.32 33.78
N THR A 769 -46.91 -3.77 32.61
CA THR A 769 -48.12 -2.96 32.39
C THR A 769 -49.42 -3.76 32.63
N ASN A 770 -49.36 -5.08 32.44
CA ASN A 770 -50.47 -6.00 32.75
C ASN A 770 -50.64 -6.31 34.25
N GLY A 771 -49.84 -5.71 35.13
CA GLY A 771 -49.88 -5.91 36.58
C GLY A 771 -49.05 -7.09 37.11
N THR A 772 -48.40 -7.86 36.24
CA THR A 772 -47.52 -8.97 36.65
C THR A 772 -46.20 -8.43 37.17
N LYS A 773 -45.76 -8.91 38.34
CA LYS A 773 -44.42 -8.61 38.87
C LYS A 773 -43.51 -9.82 38.64
N ALA A 774 -42.31 -9.59 38.11
CA ALA A 774 -41.33 -10.64 37.87
C ALA A 774 -39.90 -10.12 38.09
N LEU A 775 -39.07 -10.97 38.68
CA LEU A 775 -37.64 -10.75 38.77
C LEU A 775 -36.97 -11.39 37.56
N TYR A 776 -36.01 -10.70 36.95
CA TYR A 776 -35.25 -11.18 35.80
C TYR A 776 -33.78 -11.33 36.14
N PRO A 777 -33.34 -12.42 36.81
CA PRO A 777 -31.92 -12.68 37.00
C PRO A 777 -31.24 -12.83 35.65
N THR A 778 -30.30 -11.93 35.34
CA THR A 778 -29.59 -11.89 34.06
C THR A 778 -28.11 -11.64 34.31
N PHE A 779 -27.26 -12.51 33.77
CA PHE A 779 -25.81 -12.42 33.92
C PHE A 779 -25.15 -12.59 32.55
N VAL A 780 -24.24 -11.67 32.19
CA VAL A 780 -23.64 -11.61 30.84
C VAL A 780 -22.15 -11.32 30.93
N ASN A 781 -21.34 -12.06 30.18
CA ASN A 781 -19.93 -11.71 29.98
C ASN A 781 -19.77 -10.61 28.90
N VAL A 782 -19.02 -9.57 29.23
CA VAL A 782 -18.67 -8.47 28.30
C VAL A 782 -17.26 -8.66 27.76
N GLY A 783 -17.13 -8.76 26.44
CA GLY A 783 -15.86 -8.96 25.75
C GLY A 783 -15.18 -10.30 26.08
N LYS A 784 -13.86 -10.27 26.23
CA LYS A 784 -13.06 -11.49 26.44
C LYS A 784 -13.10 -11.96 27.90
N LYS A 785 -14.12 -12.76 28.25
CA LYS A 785 -14.27 -13.40 29.57
C LYS A 785 -14.45 -14.92 29.45
N GLU A 786 -14.32 -15.61 30.59
CA GLU A 786 -14.46 -17.06 30.68
C GLU A 786 -15.94 -17.46 30.82
N ALA A 787 -16.37 -18.45 30.03
CA ALA A 787 -17.72 -19.01 30.11
C ALA A 787 -17.87 -19.93 31.35
N LEU A 788 -19.10 -20.16 31.80
CA LEU A 788 -19.39 -21.14 32.86
C LEU A 788 -19.37 -22.56 32.30
N GLU A 789 -18.85 -23.47 33.12
CA GLU A 789 -18.66 -24.88 32.79
C GLU A 789 -18.99 -25.72 34.03
N GLY A 790 -19.52 -26.92 33.82
CA GLY A 790 -19.81 -27.92 34.85
C GLY A 790 -21.04 -27.61 35.70
N THR A 791 -21.10 -28.24 36.87
CA THR A 791 -22.21 -28.10 37.82
C THR A 791 -21.77 -27.27 39.02
N ALA A 792 -22.46 -26.17 39.31
CA ALA A 792 -22.11 -25.25 40.39
C ALA A 792 -23.31 -24.45 40.91
N ASP A 793 -23.22 -24.05 42.18
CA ASP A 793 -24.12 -23.06 42.77
C ASP A 793 -23.74 -21.68 42.22
N LEU A 794 -24.68 -21.00 41.56
CA LEU A 794 -24.39 -19.80 40.77
C LEU A 794 -24.63 -18.52 41.57
N PHE A 795 -25.80 -18.38 42.18
CA PHE A 795 -26.17 -17.20 42.96
C PHE A 795 -27.39 -17.48 43.84
N VAL A 796 -27.61 -16.62 44.83
CA VAL A 796 -28.79 -16.66 45.70
C VAL A 796 -29.64 -15.43 45.47
N LEU A 797 -30.92 -15.63 45.20
CA LEU A 797 -31.92 -14.56 45.18
C LEU A 797 -32.51 -14.44 46.59
N LYS A 798 -32.56 -13.22 47.12
CA LYS A 798 -33.18 -12.95 48.43
C LYS A 798 -34.48 -12.19 48.23
N LEU A 799 -35.58 -12.81 48.64
CA LEU A 799 -36.89 -12.17 48.75
C LEU A 799 -37.26 -12.04 50.23
N LYS A 800 -37.99 -11.00 50.60
CA LYS A 800 -38.60 -10.87 51.92
C LYS A 800 -40.08 -11.25 51.83
N ALA A 801 -40.52 -12.19 52.65
CA ALA A 801 -41.94 -12.56 52.72
C ALA A 801 -42.75 -11.43 53.38
N ARG A 802 -43.76 -10.88 52.70
CA ARG A 802 -44.63 -9.83 53.25
C ARG A 802 -45.76 -10.39 54.11
N ARG A 803 -46.12 -11.65 53.91
CA ARG A 803 -47.08 -12.42 54.71
C ARG A 803 -46.60 -13.86 54.86
N ASN A 804 -47.36 -14.69 55.58
CA ASN A 804 -47.05 -16.12 55.64
C ASN A 804 -47.27 -16.74 54.26
N VAL A 805 -46.23 -17.34 53.69
CA VAL A 805 -46.21 -17.84 52.31
C VAL A 805 -45.65 -19.25 52.25
N LYS A 806 -46.12 -20.02 51.27
CA LYS A 806 -45.52 -21.29 50.87
C LYS A 806 -44.73 -21.04 49.59
N PHE A 807 -43.48 -21.44 49.55
CA PHE A 807 -42.64 -21.24 48.37
C PHE A 807 -43.11 -22.15 47.22
N ASP A 808 -43.52 -21.53 46.12
CA ASP A 808 -44.04 -22.19 44.91
C ASP A 808 -43.63 -21.48 43.60
N LEU A 809 -42.70 -20.52 43.69
CA LEU A 809 -42.21 -19.77 42.52
C LEU A 809 -41.48 -20.71 41.55
N LYS A 810 -41.64 -20.46 40.24
CA LYS A 810 -41.01 -21.25 39.17
C LYS A 810 -40.36 -20.31 38.14
N PRO A 811 -39.16 -20.65 37.65
CA PRO A 811 -38.56 -19.93 36.55
C PRO A 811 -39.35 -20.21 35.26
N ILE A 812 -39.46 -19.20 34.41
CA ILE A 812 -39.97 -19.28 33.04
C ILE A 812 -39.02 -18.48 32.13
N ASP A 813 -39.17 -18.60 30.81
CA ASP A 813 -38.41 -17.83 29.81
C ASP A 813 -36.88 -17.95 30.04
N GLY A 814 -36.40 -19.16 30.32
CA GLY A 814 -35.00 -19.43 30.64
C GLY A 814 -34.12 -19.51 29.38
N TYR A 815 -32.96 -18.86 29.41
CA TYR A 815 -31.95 -18.87 28.35
C TYR A 815 -30.55 -19.10 28.91
N LEU A 816 -29.77 -19.94 28.23
CA LEU A 816 -28.30 -19.98 28.31
C LEU A 816 -27.75 -19.67 26.92
N VAL A 817 -26.74 -18.81 26.83
CA VAL A 817 -26.20 -18.32 25.54
C VAL A 817 -24.68 -18.45 25.53
N ASP A 818 -24.09 -18.94 24.44
CA ASP A 818 -22.62 -18.96 24.26
C ASP A 818 -22.08 -17.73 23.52
N LYS A 819 -20.75 -17.70 23.32
CA LYS A 819 -20.03 -16.60 22.65
C LYS A 819 -20.31 -16.50 21.15
N ASP A 820 -20.79 -17.59 20.53
CA ASP A 820 -21.17 -17.65 19.13
C ASP A 820 -22.67 -17.38 18.93
N LEU A 821 -23.36 -16.96 20.01
CA LEU A 821 -24.78 -16.66 20.05
C LEU A 821 -25.67 -17.88 19.75
N ASN A 822 -25.20 -19.10 20.01
CA ASN A 822 -26.12 -20.24 20.14
C ASN A 822 -26.78 -20.17 21.52
N TYR A 823 -27.98 -20.72 21.66
CA TYR A 823 -28.70 -20.70 22.92
C TYR A 823 -29.45 -22.02 23.18
N VAL A 824 -29.75 -22.29 24.45
CA VAL A 824 -30.70 -23.32 24.89
C VAL A 824 -31.75 -22.68 25.79
N THR A 825 -32.99 -23.14 25.66
CA THR A 825 -34.11 -22.70 26.50
C THR A 825 -34.49 -23.77 27.53
N PHE A 826 -35.03 -23.36 28.68
CA PHE A 826 -35.45 -24.28 29.76
C PHE A 826 -36.63 -23.78 30.59
#